data_AF-A0A2W6NE24-F1
#
_entry.id   AF-A0A2W6NE24-F1
#
_cell.length_a   1.000
_cell.length_b   1.000
_cell.length_c   1.000
_cell.angle_alpha   90.00
_cell.angle_beta   90.00
_cell.angle_gamma   90.00
#
_symmetry.space_group_name_H-M   'P 1'
#
loop_
_entity.id
_entity.type
_entity.pdbx_description
1 polymer ?
#
loop_
_entity_poly.entity_id
_entity_poly.type
_entity_poly.pdbx_seq_one_letter_code
_entity_poly.pdbx_strand_id
1 'polypeptide(L)'
;PSIIAGLLQGNNNNVFIVNPSGVIVTESGSINANKFGISTSAIDTDTLNAFKEANEDNTLASFSPVFKSNSTRGDIINKGSINAGNVKLVGNRVILQAGVNLQEDGKIGVNKINTNNINIEGNTINIDVATLENNPTLNLKANKDGNLYLSATGYYYNTNAWNNTYSSFTNIKDTHNQYISIGSDVDWWHFAKGWNEYDLNNEEVGKAFRETASEYRLTNNIDFGANCDSKGNCTGQNYANYWIDFNDDGIKQDDERTSMMIGYYLYKGVSGGPSLLIDKSFNKAFNGQGYTLKNINIDTSKIENARNVGIFATVGNGAKFSNINIDYGNGGIKALEEYSIGVGGFVGMATLGSGEIEFSNITLKNISSIETVKNPKYANGGYSGYLEIGGFLGSSSKTTIDSINVSNVAIDKIGTIKRGGDIDAYLGGFTPSAKGKFNNISITNVGSIISSTPDDFYEVGRGSGFGNISGEGSNIIIKNINFIDGSGFGSASGEFSNIKISNIGKLVGSHYGFVEIGGFGGSASGKFDNISISNIGSIIGGSGFATLINGGKFSNISISDIGSISGDNSGRGLYVGGFAGKIDGGTFENISISNIGDIIINSSRGVYANAGGFAGKINGGTFKNISINNIGDIKAFGGTDIDEVSAGGFVGTIYGKNPVFENIVLNGIGSIEAVDMEKETDSECSICTGSGIIDATAGGFAGFVFTSKDTPAKFSNIYIKFKEGATIKTSGKDNSNDIDPWESAVGQFIGVAGDYTEESTTHSDTGIQQDNINLYYSSNSEIKDLEEIGKKYTKFEIIGNPITTSNNLDNFNQDVKDGITSIKEDAKGNLIFTNDSSVTEPTIIPPTSNQDTYLNTKDTYTKIDLEGNNFSKEILDLILKDFYNEKIIIDLQKS
;
A
#
# COMPACT_ATOMS: atom_id res chain seq x y z
N PRO A 1 -1.42 37.28 -31.80
CA PRO A 1 -2.21 36.18 -32.42
C PRO A 1 -3.65 36.65 -32.61
N SER A 2 -4.41 36.08 -33.54
CA SER A 2 -5.86 36.29 -33.62
C SER A 2 -6.57 35.32 -32.68
N ILE A 3 -7.53 35.80 -31.91
CA ILE A 3 -8.37 34.98 -31.02
C ILE A 3 -9.81 35.07 -31.52
N ILE A 4 -10.42 33.93 -31.83
CA ILE A 4 -11.81 33.81 -32.29
C ILE A 4 -12.59 33.14 -31.16
N ALA A 5 -13.33 33.93 -30.41
CA ALA A 5 -14.08 33.49 -29.23
C ALA A 5 -15.61 33.67 -29.33
N GLY A 6 -16.10 33.84 -30.56
CA GLY A 6 -17.52 33.95 -30.88
C GLY A 6 -17.77 33.57 -32.33
N LEU A 7 -18.88 34.05 -32.89
CA LEU A 7 -19.29 33.71 -34.25
C LEU A 7 -18.51 34.50 -35.33
N LEU A 8 -17.88 33.78 -36.25
CA LEU A 8 -17.35 34.27 -37.51
C LEU A 8 -18.21 33.77 -38.68
N GLN A 9 -19.13 34.61 -39.15
CA GLN A 9 -20.11 34.26 -40.18
C GLN A 9 -19.69 34.79 -41.57
N GLY A 10 -19.25 33.90 -42.44
CA GLY A 10 -18.94 34.16 -43.85
C GLY A 10 -20.12 33.94 -44.83
N ASN A 11 -21.19 33.26 -44.39
CA ASN A 11 -22.29 32.81 -45.27
C ASN A 11 -21.74 32.02 -46.48
N ASN A 12 -22.20 32.32 -47.69
CA ASN A 12 -21.73 31.70 -48.93
C ASN A 12 -20.33 32.18 -49.37
N ASN A 13 -19.68 33.07 -48.61
CA ASN A 13 -18.35 33.56 -48.94
C ASN A 13 -17.26 32.65 -48.37
N ASN A 14 -16.10 32.70 -49.01
CA ASN A 14 -14.88 32.10 -48.48
C ASN A 14 -14.29 33.03 -47.43
N VAL A 15 -13.84 32.48 -46.30
CA VAL A 15 -13.19 33.24 -45.23
C VAL A 15 -11.74 32.79 -45.10
N PHE A 16 -10.82 33.75 -45.10
CA PHE A 16 -9.40 33.48 -45.03
C PHE A 16 -8.71 34.41 -44.03
N ILE A 17 -7.92 33.84 -43.10
CA ILE A 17 -7.21 34.58 -42.06
C ILE A 17 -5.69 34.41 -42.26
N VAL A 18 -4.99 35.53 -42.39
CA VAL A 18 -3.51 35.57 -42.37
C VAL A 18 -3.05 36.27 -41.11
N ASN A 19 -2.40 35.52 -40.22
CA ASN A 19 -1.76 36.13 -39.05
C ASN A 19 -0.46 35.39 -38.71
N PRO A 20 0.71 35.97 -39.03
CA PRO A 20 2.01 35.37 -38.70
C PRO A 20 2.22 35.11 -37.20
N SER A 21 1.54 35.85 -36.33
CA SER A 21 1.60 35.64 -34.88
C SER A 21 0.78 34.43 -34.38
N GLY A 22 0.03 33.76 -35.25
CA GLY A 22 -0.80 32.60 -34.89
C GLY A 22 -2.30 32.91 -34.77
N VAL A 23 -3.11 31.85 -34.72
CA VAL A 23 -4.57 31.90 -34.62
C VAL A 23 -5.07 30.88 -33.60
N ILE A 24 -5.97 31.31 -32.72
CA ILE A 24 -6.64 30.48 -31.73
C ILE A 24 -8.15 30.61 -31.94
N VAL A 25 -8.84 29.48 -32.11
CA VAL A 25 -10.30 29.39 -32.03
C VAL A 25 -10.61 28.74 -30.68
N THR A 26 -11.28 29.48 -29.80
CA THR A 26 -11.61 29.00 -28.45
C THR A 26 -12.81 28.05 -28.51
N GLU A 27 -13.14 27.46 -27.37
CA GLU A 27 -14.28 26.57 -27.15
C GLU A 27 -15.64 27.24 -27.49
N SER A 28 -15.73 28.57 -27.35
CA SER A 28 -16.89 29.38 -27.77
C SER A 28 -16.82 29.90 -29.21
N GLY A 29 -15.68 29.71 -29.88
CA GLY A 29 -15.49 30.11 -31.27
C GLY A 29 -16.32 29.23 -32.21
N SER A 30 -17.07 29.87 -33.11
CA SER A 30 -17.85 29.18 -34.15
C SER A 30 -17.61 29.85 -35.50
N ILE A 31 -17.23 29.07 -36.51
CA ILE A 31 -16.90 29.56 -37.84
C ILE A 31 -17.84 28.92 -38.85
N ASN A 32 -18.51 29.73 -39.67
CA ASN A 32 -19.39 29.27 -40.73
C ASN A 32 -19.06 29.97 -42.05
N ALA A 33 -18.59 29.22 -43.06
CA ALA A 33 -18.17 29.77 -44.33
C ALA A 33 -18.34 28.75 -45.48
N ASN A 34 -18.35 29.20 -46.74
CA ASN A 34 -18.31 28.28 -47.88
C ASN A 34 -17.01 27.46 -47.91
N LYS A 35 -15.88 28.13 -47.69
CA LYS A 35 -14.57 27.52 -47.48
C LYS A 35 -13.80 28.36 -46.46
N PHE A 36 -13.04 27.71 -45.58
CA PHE A 36 -12.32 28.36 -44.49
C PHE A 36 -10.82 28.07 -44.54
N GLY A 37 -9.98 29.09 -44.38
CA GLY A 37 -8.54 28.90 -44.37
C GLY A 37 -7.81 29.79 -43.39
N ILE A 38 -6.77 29.24 -42.77
CA ILE A 38 -5.85 29.95 -41.88
C ILE A 38 -4.43 29.75 -42.42
N SER A 39 -3.68 30.84 -42.50
CA SER A 39 -2.23 30.78 -42.70
C SER A 39 -1.51 31.68 -41.71
N THR A 40 -0.45 31.13 -41.12
CA THR A 40 0.48 31.89 -40.28
C THR A 40 1.79 32.21 -41.03
N SER A 41 1.79 32.02 -42.35
CA SER A 41 2.87 32.52 -43.22
C SER A 41 2.58 33.97 -43.58
N ALA A 42 3.58 34.85 -43.44
CA ALA A 42 3.47 36.21 -43.96
C ALA A 42 3.19 36.17 -45.47
N ILE A 43 2.30 37.04 -45.93
CA ILE A 43 1.97 37.22 -47.35
C ILE A 43 2.54 38.57 -47.81
N ASP A 44 3.32 38.54 -48.89
CA ASP A 44 3.79 39.77 -49.53
C ASP A 44 2.68 40.40 -50.41
N THR A 45 2.78 41.71 -50.64
CA THR A 45 1.78 42.48 -51.37
C THR A 45 1.59 41.98 -52.80
N ASP A 46 2.66 41.53 -53.45
CA ASP A 46 2.62 41.02 -54.82
C ASP A 46 1.83 39.70 -54.91
N THR A 47 2.06 38.78 -53.98
CA THR A 47 1.32 37.51 -53.87
C THR A 47 -0.15 37.73 -53.54
N LEU A 48 -0.45 38.71 -52.67
CA LEU A 48 -1.84 39.06 -52.33
C LEU A 48 -2.56 39.68 -53.53
N ASN A 49 -1.91 40.58 -54.25
CA ASN A 49 -2.49 41.23 -55.43
C ASN A 49 -2.69 40.23 -56.57
N ALA A 50 -1.71 39.37 -56.83
CA ALA A 50 -1.83 38.30 -57.83
C ALA A 50 -2.99 37.34 -57.50
N PHE A 51 -3.23 37.02 -56.23
CA PHE A 51 -4.37 36.22 -55.82
C PHE A 51 -5.72 36.94 -56.01
N LYS A 52 -5.78 38.26 -55.79
CA LYS A 52 -6.98 39.07 -56.03
C LYS A 52 -7.31 39.13 -57.53
N GLU A 53 -6.33 39.51 -58.35
CA GLU A 53 -6.46 39.64 -59.80
C GLU A 53 -6.88 38.30 -60.45
N ALA A 54 -6.29 37.20 -60.01
CA ALA A 54 -6.61 35.86 -60.51
C ALA A 54 -8.05 35.38 -60.17
N ASN A 55 -8.66 35.95 -59.11
CA ASN A 55 -10.06 35.69 -58.75
C ASN A 55 -11.04 36.67 -59.42
N GLU A 56 -10.58 37.86 -59.83
CA GLU A 56 -11.36 38.80 -60.64
C GLU A 56 -11.54 38.30 -62.08
N ASP A 57 -10.52 37.65 -62.64
CA ASP A 57 -10.52 37.13 -64.02
C ASP A 57 -11.03 35.68 -64.16
N ASN A 58 -11.47 35.02 -63.07
CA ASN A 58 -11.93 33.61 -63.07
C ASN A 58 -10.91 32.58 -63.61
N THR A 59 -9.63 32.94 -63.71
CA THR A 59 -8.62 32.17 -64.46
C THR A 59 -7.79 31.19 -63.62
N LEU A 60 -7.75 31.30 -62.29
CA LEU A 60 -7.04 30.35 -61.41
C LEU A 60 -7.88 30.00 -60.17
N ALA A 61 -8.61 28.89 -60.24
CA ALA A 61 -9.52 28.37 -59.21
C ALA A 61 -8.82 27.81 -57.94
N SER A 62 -7.77 28.45 -57.43
CA SER A 62 -7.14 28.05 -56.17
C SER A 62 -7.79 28.78 -54.98
N PHE A 63 -8.23 28.00 -53.98
CA PHE A 63 -8.99 28.50 -52.82
C PHE A 63 -8.19 29.45 -51.89
N SER A 64 -6.86 29.40 -51.91
CA SER A 64 -6.00 30.27 -51.10
C SER A 64 -4.78 30.75 -51.91
N PRO A 65 -4.14 31.87 -51.55
CA PRO A 65 -2.82 32.19 -52.08
C PRO A 65 -1.80 31.06 -51.79
N VAL A 66 -0.74 30.98 -52.60
CA VAL A 66 0.36 30.01 -52.39
C VAL A 66 1.26 30.53 -51.27
N PHE A 67 1.30 29.83 -50.14
CA PHE A 67 2.19 30.17 -49.03
C PHE A 67 3.57 29.59 -49.26
N LYS A 68 4.61 30.44 -49.21
CA LYS A 68 6.01 29.97 -49.19
C LYS A 68 6.29 29.30 -47.84
N SER A 69 7.06 28.22 -47.83
CA SER A 69 7.59 27.65 -46.59
C SER A 69 8.61 28.63 -45.99
N ASN A 70 8.43 29.02 -44.73
CA ASN A 70 9.43 29.81 -44.01
C ASN A 70 9.48 29.40 -42.52
N SER A 71 10.56 29.77 -41.85
CA SER A 71 10.91 29.34 -40.49
C SER A 71 10.21 30.12 -39.36
N THR A 72 9.33 31.10 -39.68
CA THR A 72 8.74 32.03 -38.71
C THR A 72 7.21 31.93 -38.61
N ARG A 73 6.64 30.75 -38.87
CA ARG A 73 5.19 30.52 -38.80
C ARG A 73 4.70 30.55 -37.34
N GLY A 74 3.55 31.19 -37.10
CA GLY A 74 2.81 31.08 -35.84
C GLY A 74 2.00 29.78 -35.74
N ASP A 75 1.44 29.51 -34.56
CA ASP A 75 0.66 28.29 -34.31
C ASP A 75 -0.83 28.49 -34.62
N ILE A 76 -1.50 27.37 -34.93
CA ILE A 76 -2.95 27.30 -35.13
C ILE A 76 -3.50 26.33 -34.08
N ILE A 77 -4.41 26.81 -33.24
CA ILE A 77 -5.11 25.99 -32.25
C ILE A 77 -6.61 26.14 -32.49
N ASN A 78 -7.31 25.05 -32.77
CA ASN A 78 -8.75 25.03 -32.89
C ASN A 78 -9.37 24.14 -31.81
N LYS A 79 -10.15 24.77 -30.94
CA LYS A 79 -11.07 24.12 -30.01
C LYS A 79 -12.53 24.41 -30.32
N GLY A 80 -12.79 25.33 -31.25
CA GLY A 80 -14.14 25.73 -31.66
C GLY A 80 -14.72 24.90 -32.79
N SER A 81 -15.94 25.24 -33.17
CA SER A 81 -16.67 24.59 -34.26
C SER A 81 -16.37 25.25 -35.60
N ILE A 82 -16.23 24.43 -36.65
CA ILE A 82 -16.02 24.90 -38.03
C ILE A 82 -17.01 24.20 -38.93
N ASN A 83 -17.89 24.96 -39.58
CA ASN A 83 -18.75 24.51 -40.66
C ASN A 83 -18.28 25.14 -41.98
N ALA A 84 -17.65 24.34 -42.84
CA ALA A 84 -17.22 24.80 -44.15
C ALA A 84 -17.10 23.66 -45.16
N GLY A 85 -17.33 23.93 -46.45
CA GLY A 85 -17.18 22.89 -47.48
C GLY A 85 -15.74 22.39 -47.64
N ASN A 86 -14.74 23.23 -47.35
CA ASN A 86 -13.31 22.87 -47.33
C ASN A 86 -12.56 23.68 -46.26
N VAL A 87 -11.62 23.04 -45.56
CA VAL A 87 -10.76 23.67 -44.55
C VAL A 87 -9.28 23.56 -44.95
N LYS A 88 -8.52 24.66 -44.86
CA LYS A 88 -7.07 24.67 -45.10
C LYS A 88 -6.31 25.38 -43.99
N LEU A 89 -5.40 24.70 -43.31
CA LEU A 89 -4.62 25.25 -42.19
C LEU A 89 -3.13 25.13 -42.50
N VAL A 90 -2.42 26.26 -42.44
CA VAL A 90 -0.96 26.31 -42.69
C VAL A 90 -0.28 27.01 -41.52
N GLY A 91 0.36 26.22 -40.67
CA GLY A 91 0.91 26.65 -39.37
C GLY A 91 2.35 26.23 -39.12
N ASN A 92 2.92 26.65 -37.99
CA ASN A 92 4.09 25.98 -37.42
C ASN A 92 3.65 24.73 -36.66
N ARG A 93 2.90 24.89 -35.57
CA ARG A 93 2.09 23.81 -34.97
C ARG A 93 0.64 23.98 -35.39
N VAL A 94 -0.03 22.90 -35.76
CA VAL A 94 -1.48 22.87 -36.00
C VAL A 94 -2.12 21.87 -35.05
N ILE A 95 -2.99 22.35 -34.17
CA ILE A 95 -3.63 21.55 -33.12
C ILE A 95 -5.14 21.66 -33.29
N LEU A 96 -5.78 20.52 -33.54
CA LEU A 96 -7.23 20.37 -33.47
C LEU A 96 -7.53 19.57 -32.20
N GLN A 97 -8.24 20.16 -31.26
CA GLN A 97 -8.50 19.59 -29.94
C GLN A 97 -10.00 19.56 -29.68
N ALA A 98 -10.46 18.53 -28.97
CA ALA A 98 -11.83 18.44 -28.47
C ALA A 98 -12.13 19.58 -27.48
N GLY A 99 -12.63 20.71 -27.98
CA GLY A 99 -13.18 21.76 -27.14
C GLY A 99 -14.61 21.43 -26.74
N VAL A 100 -14.93 21.61 -25.46
CA VAL A 100 -16.25 21.32 -24.90
C VAL A 100 -16.95 22.63 -24.62
N ASN A 101 -18.22 22.73 -25.02
CA ASN A 101 -19.06 23.89 -24.76
C ASN A 101 -20.54 23.51 -24.89
N LEU A 102 -21.43 24.40 -24.46
CA LEU A 102 -22.86 24.34 -24.73
C LEU A 102 -23.13 24.40 -26.25
N GLN A 103 -23.77 23.35 -26.76
CA GLN A 103 -24.14 23.23 -28.16
C GLN A 103 -25.52 23.87 -28.44
N GLU A 104 -25.87 24.01 -29.72
CA GLU A 104 -27.16 24.61 -30.13
C GLU A 104 -28.39 23.84 -29.62
N ASP A 105 -28.25 22.55 -29.31
CA ASP A 105 -29.31 21.70 -28.74
C ASP A 105 -29.50 21.90 -27.23
N GLY A 106 -28.74 22.82 -26.62
CA GLY A 106 -28.78 23.13 -25.20
C GLY A 106 -28.04 22.11 -24.32
N LYS A 107 -27.23 21.23 -24.89
CA LYS A 107 -26.42 20.25 -24.14
C LYS A 107 -24.93 20.54 -24.26
N ILE A 108 -24.19 20.15 -23.23
CA ILE A 108 -22.72 20.19 -23.27
C ILE A 108 -22.23 19.12 -24.24
N GLY A 109 -21.38 19.51 -25.19
CA GLY A 109 -20.86 18.63 -26.23
C GLY A 109 -19.49 19.05 -26.74
N VAL A 110 -18.88 18.17 -27.53
CA VAL A 110 -17.61 18.47 -28.21
C VAL A 110 -17.85 19.22 -29.53
N ASN A 111 -17.10 20.30 -29.73
CA ASN A 111 -17.12 21.07 -30.96
C ASN A 111 -16.63 20.25 -32.15
N LYS A 112 -17.28 20.46 -33.31
CA LYS A 112 -17.06 19.68 -34.52
C LYS A 112 -16.54 20.52 -35.68
N ILE A 113 -15.74 19.87 -36.51
CA ILE A 113 -15.28 20.35 -37.81
C ILE A 113 -16.06 19.58 -38.87
N ASN A 114 -17.12 20.21 -39.38
CA ASN A 114 -17.95 19.69 -40.44
C ASN A 114 -17.46 20.22 -41.80
N THR A 115 -16.86 19.33 -42.60
CA THR A 115 -16.27 19.64 -43.89
C THR A 115 -16.12 18.37 -44.74
N ASN A 116 -15.97 18.54 -46.05
CA ASN A 116 -15.66 17.42 -46.94
C ASN A 116 -14.14 17.12 -46.96
N ASN A 117 -13.31 18.16 -46.85
CA ASN A 117 -11.86 18.05 -46.98
C ASN A 117 -11.14 18.94 -45.95
N ILE A 118 -10.04 18.42 -45.40
CA ILE A 118 -9.13 19.14 -44.52
C ILE A 118 -7.71 19.03 -45.06
N ASN A 119 -7.09 20.17 -45.36
CA ASN A 119 -5.71 20.25 -45.83
C ASN A 119 -4.86 20.94 -44.76
N ILE A 120 -3.88 20.23 -44.18
CA ILE A 120 -3.03 20.78 -43.12
C ILE A 120 -1.56 20.66 -43.51
N GLU A 121 -0.84 21.78 -43.43
CA GLU A 121 0.62 21.82 -43.53
C GLU A 121 1.21 22.44 -42.27
N GLY A 122 2.12 21.72 -41.63
CA GLY A 122 2.78 22.19 -40.41
C GLY A 122 4.12 21.52 -40.14
N ASN A 123 4.89 22.08 -39.22
CA ASN A 123 6.04 21.39 -38.64
C ASN A 123 5.57 20.29 -37.70
N THR A 124 4.59 20.60 -36.84
CA THR A 124 3.87 19.59 -36.06
C THR A 124 2.37 19.67 -36.27
N ILE A 125 1.71 18.50 -36.33
CA ILE A 125 0.27 18.38 -36.53
C ILE A 125 -0.29 17.45 -35.46
N ASN A 126 -1.23 17.92 -34.65
CA ASN A 126 -1.93 17.08 -33.67
C ASN A 126 -3.44 17.23 -33.87
N ILE A 127 -4.13 16.13 -34.12
CA ILE A 127 -5.56 16.15 -34.42
C ILE A 127 -6.25 15.13 -33.52
N ASP A 128 -7.14 15.64 -32.67
CA ASP A 128 -8.12 14.81 -32.01
C ASP A 128 -9.19 14.40 -33.03
N VAL A 129 -9.22 13.12 -33.39
CA VAL A 129 -10.10 12.60 -34.44
C VAL A 129 -11.58 12.71 -34.07
N ALA A 130 -11.92 12.87 -32.78
CA ALA A 130 -13.30 13.10 -32.36
C ALA A 130 -13.86 14.46 -32.80
N THR A 131 -12.99 15.43 -33.13
CA THR A 131 -13.42 16.73 -33.66
C THR A 131 -13.88 16.64 -35.11
N LEU A 132 -13.59 15.54 -35.81
CA LEU A 132 -13.88 15.38 -37.22
C LEU A 132 -15.26 14.76 -37.42
N GLU A 133 -16.11 15.42 -38.20
CA GLU A 133 -17.44 14.93 -38.52
C GLU A 133 -17.49 14.35 -39.95
N ASN A 134 -18.29 13.30 -40.17
CA ASN A 134 -18.49 12.65 -41.47
C ASN A 134 -17.22 12.06 -42.13
N ASN A 135 -16.17 11.78 -41.36
CA ASN A 135 -14.91 11.19 -41.84
C ASN A 135 -14.35 11.90 -43.08
N PRO A 136 -13.92 13.17 -42.94
CA PRO A 136 -13.50 13.98 -44.07
C PRO A 136 -12.24 13.42 -44.71
N THR A 137 -12.01 13.77 -45.98
CA THR A 137 -10.70 13.47 -46.61
C THR A 137 -9.63 14.35 -45.96
N LEU A 138 -8.67 13.72 -45.29
CA LEU A 138 -7.53 14.38 -44.67
C LEU A 138 -6.34 14.38 -45.63
N ASN A 139 -5.75 15.55 -45.86
CA ASN A 139 -4.46 15.70 -46.54
C ASN A 139 -3.49 16.41 -45.59
N LEU A 140 -2.65 15.60 -44.92
CA LEU A 140 -1.76 16.08 -43.86
C LEU A 140 -0.30 16.04 -44.32
N LYS A 141 0.42 17.14 -44.08
CA LYS A 141 1.85 17.27 -44.35
C LYS A 141 2.57 17.80 -43.11
N ALA A 142 3.07 16.87 -42.29
CA ALA A 142 3.94 17.18 -41.16
C ALA A 142 5.42 17.14 -41.59
N ASN A 143 6.11 18.26 -41.46
CA ASN A 143 7.54 18.34 -41.81
C ASN A 143 8.44 17.69 -40.74
N LYS A 144 7.99 17.59 -39.48
CA LYS A 144 8.76 16.97 -38.39
C LYS A 144 8.03 15.79 -37.76
N ASP A 145 6.86 16.03 -37.18
CA ASP A 145 6.12 15.01 -36.44
C ASP A 145 4.62 15.34 -36.44
N GLY A 146 3.78 14.35 -36.17
CA GLY A 146 2.38 14.58 -35.93
C GLY A 146 1.65 13.35 -35.43
N ASN A 147 0.46 13.57 -34.90
CA ASN A 147 -0.33 12.54 -34.28
C ASN A 147 -1.82 12.74 -34.57
N LEU A 148 -2.46 11.68 -35.06
CA LEU A 148 -3.90 11.50 -34.94
C LEU A 148 -4.14 10.74 -33.64
N TYR A 149 -4.90 11.35 -32.74
CA TYR A 149 -5.14 10.80 -31.42
C TYR A 149 -6.62 10.92 -31.06
N LEU A 150 -7.00 10.25 -29.98
CA LEU A 150 -8.33 10.34 -29.42
C LEU A 150 -8.18 10.65 -27.92
N SER A 151 -8.67 11.81 -27.50
CA SER A 151 -8.72 12.18 -26.09
C SER A 151 -9.88 11.48 -25.38
N ALA A 152 -9.81 11.34 -24.06
CA ALA A 152 -10.94 10.84 -23.29
C ALA A 152 -12.17 11.74 -23.42
N THR A 153 -11.99 13.06 -23.51
CA THR A 153 -13.07 14.00 -23.82
C THR A 153 -13.70 13.72 -25.18
N GLY A 154 -12.89 13.59 -26.24
CA GLY A 154 -13.37 13.26 -27.58
C GLY A 154 -14.08 11.91 -27.64
N TYR A 155 -13.50 10.89 -27.00
CA TYR A 155 -14.02 9.52 -26.95
C TYR A 155 -15.36 9.43 -26.21
N TYR A 156 -15.53 10.19 -25.13
CA TYR A 156 -16.80 10.25 -24.39
C TYR A 156 -17.97 10.63 -25.30
N TYR A 157 -17.80 11.65 -26.14
CA TYR A 157 -18.83 12.11 -27.07
C TYR A 157 -18.90 11.33 -28.39
N ASN A 158 -17.87 10.55 -28.73
CA ASN A 158 -17.83 9.78 -29.96
C ASN A 158 -16.96 8.52 -29.83
N THR A 159 -17.51 7.47 -29.21
CA THR A 159 -16.80 6.19 -29.03
C THR A 159 -16.47 5.51 -30.36
N ASN A 160 -17.28 5.73 -31.40
CA ASN A 160 -17.05 5.18 -32.74
C ASN A 160 -15.78 5.73 -33.41
N ALA A 161 -15.28 6.89 -32.96
CA ALA A 161 -14.03 7.45 -33.47
C ALA A 161 -12.83 6.49 -33.29
N TRP A 162 -12.88 5.61 -32.29
CA TRP A 162 -11.89 4.54 -32.08
C TRP A 162 -11.73 3.64 -33.32
N ASN A 163 -12.82 3.35 -34.04
CA ASN A 163 -12.82 2.45 -35.19
C ASN A 163 -12.58 3.17 -36.53
N ASN A 164 -12.44 4.50 -36.52
CA ASN A 164 -12.18 5.26 -37.74
C ASN A 164 -10.82 4.86 -38.32
N THR A 165 -10.69 4.96 -39.65
CA THR A 165 -9.45 4.70 -40.37
C THR A 165 -9.14 5.86 -41.28
N TYR A 166 -7.88 6.29 -41.28
CA TYR A 166 -7.39 7.37 -42.13
C TYR A 166 -6.30 6.84 -43.08
N SER A 167 -6.05 7.55 -44.17
CA SER A 167 -5.01 7.19 -45.13
C SER A 167 -3.62 7.26 -44.50
N SER A 168 -2.63 6.57 -45.08
CA SER A 168 -1.25 6.70 -44.61
C SER A 168 -0.68 8.08 -44.93
N PHE A 169 -0.12 8.75 -43.91
CA PHE A 169 0.53 10.07 -44.05
C PHE A 169 2.01 9.98 -43.69
N THR A 170 2.82 10.90 -44.23
CA THR A 170 4.24 10.99 -43.89
C THR A 170 4.43 11.69 -42.53
N ASN A 171 5.24 11.11 -41.65
CA ASN A 171 5.56 11.63 -40.31
C ASN A 171 4.34 11.86 -39.40
N ILE A 172 3.21 11.19 -39.64
CA ILE A 172 2.05 11.19 -38.74
C ILE A 172 1.91 9.81 -38.13
N LYS A 173 1.87 9.75 -36.80
CA LYS A 173 1.47 8.57 -36.05
C LYS A 173 -0.05 8.52 -35.94
N ASP A 174 -0.62 7.33 -36.04
CA ASP A 174 -2.05 7.10 -35.93
C ASP A 174 -2.29 6.30 -34.64
N THR A 175 -2.61 7.01 -33.55
CA THR A 175 -2.68 6.44 -32.19
C THR A 175 -4.10 6.34 -31.64
N HIS A 176 -5.11 6.89 -32.32
CA HIS A 176 -6.49 6.98 -31.83
C HIS A 176 -7.16 5.63 -31.59
N ASN A 177 -6.69 4.55 -32.24
CA ASN A 177 -7.18 3.17 -32.07
C ASN A 177 -6.21 2.27 -31.28
N GLN A 178 -5.13 2.86 -30.75
CA GLN A 178 -4.14 2.16 -29.94
C GLN A 178 -4.42 2.39 -28.45
N TYR A 179 -4.71 3.63 -28.07
CA TYR A 179 -5.06 4.01 -26.71
C TYR A 179 -5.86 5.30 -26.67
N ILE A 180 -6.64 5.48 -25.61
CA ILE A 180 -7.28 6.75 -25.28
C ILE A 180 -6.31 7.61 -24.49
N SER A 181 -6.08 8.85 -24.94
CA SER A 181 -5.19 9.79 -24.28
C SER A 181 -5.89 10.60 -23.19
N ILE A 182 -5.22 10.81 -22.06
CA ILE A 182 -5.71 11.58 -20.92
C ILE A 182 -4.62 12.59 -20.54
N GLY A 183 -4.81 13.86 -20.91
CA GLY A 183 -3.80 14.91 -20.77
C GLY A 183 -4.18 16.05 -19.83
N SER A 184 -5.39 16.04 -19.27
CA SER A 184 -5.93 17.11 -18.44
C SER A 184 -6.94 16.59 -17.41
N ASP A 185 -7.32 17.44 -16.46
CA ASP A 185 -8.42 17.17 -15.53
C ASP A 185 -9.77 17.09 -16.26
N VAL A 186 -9.96 17.87 -17.34
CA VAL A 186 -11.12 17.76 -18.24
C VAL A 186 -11.18 16.38 -18.91
N ASP A 187 -10.06 15.86 -19.41
CA ASP A 187 -10.00 14.49 -19.97
C ASP A 187 -10.34 13.44 -18.90
N TRP A 188 -9.79 13.59 -17.69
CA TRP A 188 -10.09 12.68 -16.59
C TRP A 188 -11.56 12.75 -16.18
N TRP A 189 -12.16 13.95 -16.18
CA TRP A 189 -13.57 14.14 -15.87
C TRP A 189 -14.44 13.34 -16.83
N HIS A 190 -14.16 13.42 -18.13
CA HIS A 190 -14.88 12.66 -19.16
C HIS A 190 -14.57 11.16 -19.11
N PHE A 191 -13.33 10.78 -18.78
CA PHE A 191 -12.97 9.39 -18.52
C PHE A 191 -13.78 8.80 -17.37
N ALA A 192 -13.84 9.51 -16.23
CA ALA A 192 -14.60 9.09 -15.07
C ALA A 192 -16.11 9.09 -15.34
N LYS A 193 -16.64 10.16 -15.95
CA LYS A 193 -18.05 10.26 -16.33
C LYS A 193 -18.43 9.11 -17.26
N GLY A 194 -17.71 8.91 -18.37
CA GLY A 194 -17.99 7.84 -19.33
C GLY A 194 -17.90 6.44 -18.75
N TRP A 195 -16.93 6.19 -17.85
CA TRP A 195 -16.82 4.90 -17.18
C TRP A 195 -17.99 4.64 -16.22
N ASN A 196 -18.32 5.66 -15.41
CA ASN A 196 -19.32 5.58 -14.34
C ASN A 196 -20.76 5.76 -14.83
N GLU A 197 -20.98 6.24 -16.06
CA GLU A 197 -22.31 6.50 -16.58
C GLU A 197 -23.11 5.21 -16.74
N TYR A 198 -24.31 5.21 -16.15
CA TYR A 198 -25.20 4.05 -16.16
C TYR A 198 -26.63 4.48 -15.85
N ASP A 199 -27.58 3.84 -16.54
CA ASP A 199 -29.00 3.93 -16.25
C ASP A 199 -29.55 2.51 -16.01
N LEU A 200 -30.24 2.32 -14.88
CA LEU A 200 -30.90 1.05 -14.53
C LEU A 200 -31.96 0.63 -15.56
N ASN A 201 -32.51 1.59 -16.31
CA ASN A 201 -33.52 1.36 -17.32
C ASN A 201 -32.92 1.27 -18.74
N ASN A 202 -31.62 1.51 -18.90
CA ASN A 202 -30.93 1.45 -20.17
C ASN A 202 -29.45 1.04 -20.00
N GLU A 203 -29.19 -0.25 -20.16
CA GLU A 203 -27.85 -0.84 -20.02
C GLU A 203 -26.84 -0.36 -21.07
N GLU A 204 -27.30 0.27 -22.16
CA GLU A 204 -26.41 0.82 -23.20
C GLU A 204 -25.69 2.10 -22.75
N VAL A 205 -26.18 2.78 -21.70
CA VAL A 205 -25.54 4.00 -21.16
C VAL A 205 -24.14 3.67 -20.63
N GLY A 206 -23.13 4.36 -21.19
CA GLY A 206 -21.71 4.16 -20.89
C GLY A 206 -21.11 2.84 -21.39
N LYS A 207 -21.91 1.91 -21.93
CA LYS A 207 -21.45 0.57 -22.34
C LYS A 207 -20.42 0.63 -23.46
N ALA A 208 -20.73 1.39 -24.52
CA ALA A 208 -19.81 1.58 -25.63
C ALA A 208 -18.45 2.14 -25.18
N PHE A 209 -18.44 3.03 -24.18
CA PHE A 209 -17.21 3.59 -23.61
C PHE A 209 -16.36 2.51 -22.94
N ARG A 210 -16.98 1.64 -22.13
CA ARG A 210 -16.30 0.55 -21.39
C ARG A 210 -15.83 -0.62 -22.27
N GLU A 211 -16.51 -0.87 -23.39
CA GLU A 211 -16.28 -2.07 -24.22
C GLU A 211 -15.40 -1.82 -25.45
N THR A 212 -15.37 -0.60 -26.01
CA THR A 212 -14.70 -0.35 -27.30
C THR A 212 -13.18 -0.20 -27.16
N ALA A 213 -12.71 0.70 -26.30
CA ALA A 213 -11.28 0.93 -26.10
C ALA A 213 -10.64 -0.08 -25.13
N SER A 214 -9.42 -0.52 -25.47
CA SER A 214 -8.67 -1.51 -24.69
C SER A 214 -7.64 -0.92 -23.73
N GLU A 215 -7.15 0.30 -24.00
CA GLU A 215 -6.06 0.95 -23.25
C GLU A 215 -6.30 2.46 -23.08
N TYR A 216 -5.90 2.96 -21.91
CA TYR A 216 -5.93 4.37 -21.53
C TYR A 216 -4.52 4.81 -21.08
N ARG A 217 -4.05 5.97 -21.55
CA ARG A 217 -2.71 6.48 -21.20
C ARG A 217 -2.73 7.93 -20.75
N LEU A 218 -1.99 8.22 -19.68
CA LEU A 218 -1.66 9.59 -19.34
C LEU A 218 -0.69 10.17 -20.37
N THR A 219 -0.95 11.38 -20.85
CA THR A 219 -0.06 12.11 -21.77
C THR A 219 0.53 13.37 -21.15
N ASN A 220 0.10 13.72 -19.93
CA ASN A 220 0.63 14.82 -19.15
C ASN A 220 0.43 14.58 -17.65
N ASN A 221 1.10 15.37 -16.81
CA ASN A 221 0.74 15.48 -15.40
C ASN A 221 -0.65 16.11 -15.29
N ILE A 222 -1.47 15.62 -14.36
CA ILE A 222 -2.82 16.12 -14.11
C ILE A 222 -2.87 16.65 -12.69
N ASP A 223 -3.34 17.89 -12.54
CA ASP A 223 -3.58 18.55 -11.26
C ASP A 223 -5.09 18.56 -11.01
N PHE A 224 -5.53 17.91 -9.93
CA PHE A 224 -6.94 17.87 -9.55
C PHE A 224 -7.34 19.02 -8.61
N GLY A 225 -6.49 20.01 -8.39
CA GLY A 225 -6.90 21.28 -7.77
C GLY A 225 -7.31 21.22 -6.29
N ALA A 226 -6.98 20.15 -5.56
CA ALA A 226 -7.09 20.16 -4.10
C ALA A 226 -5.93 20.99 -3.50
N ASN A 227 -6.25 21.93 -2.62
CA ASN A 227 -5.26 22.75 -1.94
C ASN A 227 -5.29 22.46 -0.44
N CYS A 228 -4.35 21.63 0.01
CA CYS A 228 -4.33 21.07 1.36
C CYS A 228 -3.09 21.54 2.15
N ASP A 229 -3.29 21.93 3.40
CA ASP A 229 -2.19 22.25 4.31
C ASP A 229 -1.47 20.99 4.81
N SER A 230 -0.39 21.17 5.58
CA SER A 230 0.38 20.06 6.15
C SER A 230 -0.40 19.20 7.16
N LYS A 231 -1.59 19.64 7.60
CA LYS A 231 -2.48 18.92 8.52
C LYS A 231 -3.62 18.21 7.78
N GLY A 232 -3.69 18.31 6.45
CA GLY A 232 -4.75 17.72 5.63
C GLY A 232 -6.03 18.55 5.54
N ASN A 233 -6.01 19.82 5.97
CA ASN A 233 -7.18 20.69 5.77
C ASN A 233 -7.19 21.18 4.32
N CYS A 234 -8.21 20.75 3.57
CA CYS A 234 -8.29 20.99 2.14
C CYS A 234 -9.33 22.06 1.76
N THR A 235 -8.97 22.88 0.78
CA THR A 235 -9.87 23.75 0.00
C THR A 235 -9.76 23.37 -1.48
N GLY A 236 -10.58 23.99 -2.35
CA GLY A 236 -10.57 23.71 -3.79
C GLY A 236 -11.47 22.54 -4.18
N GLN A 237 -11.01 21.72 -5.12
CA GLN A 237 -11.80 20.62 -5.69
C GLN A 237 -11.84 19.41 -4.74
N ASN A 238 -12.97 18.70 -4.74
CA ASN A 238 -13.10 17.38 -4.12
C ASN A 238 -13.18 16.34 -5.23
N TYR A 239 -12.25 15.39 -5.23
CA TYR A 239 -12.16 14.34 -6.24
C TYR A 239 -13.45 13.49 -6.34
N ALA A 240 -14.16 13.30 -5.22
CA ALA A 240 -15.41 12.55 -5.20
C ALA A 240 -16.62 13.34 -5.74
N ASN A 241 -16.51 14.66 -5.92
CA ASN A 241 -17.56 15.54 -6.42
C ASN A 241 -16.95 16.78 -7.11
N TYR A 242 -16.29 16.52 -8.23
CA TYR A 242 -15.50 17.48 -9.00
C TYR A 242 -16.39 18.27 -9.95
N TRP A 243 -16.15 19.56 -10.07
CA TRP A 243 -16.93 20.48 -10.92
C TRP A 243 -16.04 21.15 -11.96
N ILE A 244 -16.49 21.19 -13.21
CA ILE A 244 -15.90 21.96 -14.30
C ILE A 244 -17.00 22.82 -14.91
N ASP A 245 -16.75 24.12 -15.02
CA ASP A 245 -17.65 25.06 -15.69
C ASP A 245 -17.46 24.94 -17.21
N PHE A 246 -18.35 24.22 -17.88
CA PHE A 246 -18.23 23.97 -19.32
C PHE A 246 -18.93 25.04 -20.16
N ASN A 247 -19.85 25.80 -19.56
CA ASN A 247 -20.64 26.83 -20.25
C ASN A 247 -20.18 28.27 -19.92
N ASP A 248 -19.21 28.42 -19.01
CA ASP A 248 -18.60 29.68 -18.54
C ASP A 248 -19.62 30.63 -17.87
N ASP A 249 -20.63 30.07 -17.19
CA ASP A 249 -21.67 30.83 -16.48
C ASP A 249 -21.36 31.07 -14.99
N GLY A 250 -20.35 30.38 -14.44
CA GLY A 250 -19.95 30.46 -13.04
C GLY A 250 -20.92 29.82 -12.04
N ILE A 251 -21.94 29.11 -12.52
CA ILE A 251 -23.01 28.49 -11.73
C ILE A 251 -22.77 26.98 -11.69
N LYS A 252 -22.73 26.40 -10.49
CA LYS A 252 -22.54 24.95 -10.37
C LYS A 252 -23.82 24.20 -10.72
N GLN A 253 -23.78 23.45 -11.82
CA GLN A 253 -24.90 22.62 -12.27
C GLN A 253 -24.61 21.12 -12.03
N ASP A 254 -25.65 20.29 -11.98
CA ASP A 254 -25.50 18.86 -11.67
C ASP A 254 -24.87 18.07 -12.83
N ASP A 255 -25.11 18.48 -14.06
CA ASP A 255 -24.53 17.91 -15.29
C ASP A 255 -23.05 18.28 -15.49
N GLU A 256 -22.57 19.29 -14.77
CA GLU A 256 -21.16 19.70 -14.69
C GLU A 256 -20.38 19.06 -13.53
N ARG A 257 -21.05 18.21 -12.75
CA ARG A 257 -20.45 17.46 -11.65
C ARG A 257 -20.23 16.01 -12.00
N THR A 258 -19.11 15.48 -11.53
CA THR A 258 -18.84 14.05 -11.58
C THR A 258 -18.00 13.59 -10.38
N SER A 259 -18.07 12.30 -10.08
CA SER A 259 -17.05 11.64 -9.25
C SER A 259 -15.89 11.27 -10.16
N MET A 260 -14.68 11.69 -9.81
CA MET A 260 -13.46 11.35 -10.55
C MET A 260 -12.97 9.93 -10.23
N MET A 261 -13.59 9.26 -9.25
CA MET A 261 -13.26 7.88 -8.89
C MET A 261 -13.75 6.93 -10.00
N ILE A 262 -12.85 6.13 -10.57
CA ILE A 262 -13.19 5.24 -11.70
C ILE A 262 -13.81 3.93 -11.20
N GLY A 263 -14.86 3.43 -11.86
CA GLY A 263 -15.60 2.26 -11.39
C GLY A 263 -16.45 2.57 -10.15
N TYR A 264 -16.84 3.84 -10.02
CA TYR A 264 -17.67 4.35 -8.95
C TYR A 264 -19.14 4.21 -9.32
N TYR A 265 -19.95 3.71 -8.37
CA TYR A 265 -21.37 3.51 -8.56
C TYR A 265 -22.17 3.97 -7.34
N LEU A 266 -23.13 4.89 -7.57
CA LEU A 266 -24.12 5.30 -6.58
C LEU A 266 -25.27 4.28 -6.57
N TYR A 267 -25.32 3.45 -5.53
CA TYR A 267 -26.40 2.48 -5.35
C TYR A 267 -27.74 3.17 -5.06
N LYS A 268 -28.63 3.26 -6.05
CA LYS A 268 -30.02 3.72 -5.86
C LYS A 268 -30.97 2.54 -5.60
N GLY A 269 -30.97 2.05 -4.36
CA GLY A 269 -32.14 1.44 -3.70
C GLY A 269 -32.90 0.29 -4.38
N VAL A 270 -32.26 -0.87 -4.63
CA VAL A 270 -33.02 -2.10 -4.97
C VAL A 270 -32.54 -3.28 -4.14
N SER A 271 -33.42 -3.83 -3.32
CA SER A 271 -33.25 -5.09 -2.56
C SER A 271 -32.89 -6.26 -3.49
N GLY A 272 -31.59 -6.47 -3.73
CA GLY A 272 -31.07 -7.52 -4.64
C GLY A 272 -29.62 -7.96 -4.37
N GLY A 273 -28.95 -7.40 -3.36
CA GLY A 273 -27.61 -7.85 -2.93
C GLY A 273 -26.44 -7.42 -3.86
N PRO A 274 -25.19 -7.72 -3.45
CA PRO A 274 -23.94 -7.22 -4.06
C PRO A 274 -23.61 -7.80 -5.45
N SER A 275 -24.41 -8.72 -5.97
CA SER A 275 -24.09 -9.49 -7.19
C SER A 275 -24.18 -8.72 -8.51
N LEU A 276 -24.67 -7.46 -8.51
CA LEU A 276 -24.85 -6.62 -9.70
C LEU A 276 -23.71 -5.60 -9.95
N LEU A 277 -22.61 -5.66 -9.17
CA LEU A 277 -21.58 -4.61 -9.12
C LEU A 277 -20.24 -4.94 -9.83
N ILE A 278 -20.07 -6.15 -10.35
CA ILE A 278 -18.78 -6.63 -10.91
C ILE A 278 -18.58 -6.18 -12.37
N ASP A 279 -19.65 -6.04 -13.15
CA ASP A 279 -19.58 -5.73 -14.60
C ASP A 279 -19.15 -4.29 -14.92
N LYS A 280 -19.02 -3.45 -13.88
CA LYS A 280 -18.69 -2.02 -14.00
C LYS A 280 -17.33 -1.65 -13.42
N SER A 281 -16.64 -2.63 -12.86
CA SER A 281 -15.27 -2.49 -12.39
C SER A 281 -14.34 -2.15 -13.56
N PHE A 282 -13.33 -1.31 -13.32
CA PHE A 282 -12.32 -1.03 -14.34
C PHE A 282 -11.55 -2.30 -14.70
N ASN A 283 -11.51 -2.68 -15.98
CA ASN A 283 -10.98 -3.97 -16.45
C ASN A 283 -10.08 -3.84 -17.70
N LYS A 284 -9.42 -2.69 -17.87
CA LYS A 284 -8.61 -2.35 -19.05
C LYS A 284 -7.15 -2.06 -18.68
N ALA A 285 -6.32 -1.81 -19.67
CA ALA A 285 -4.96 -1.32 -19.43
C ALA A 285 -4.99 0.20 -19.14
N PHE A 286 -4.32 0.60 -18.06
CA PHE A 286 -4.06 1.99 -17.72
C PHE A 286 -2.56 2.20 -17.54
N ASN A 287 -1.96 3.05 -18.36
CA ASN A 287 -0.53 3.35 -18.32
C ASN A 287 -0.30 4.84 -18.03
N GLY A 288 0.32 5.14 -16.90
CA GLY A 288 0.63 6.50 -16.49
C GLY A 288 1.79 7.13 -17.28
N GLN A 289 2.54 6.34 -18.05
CA GLN A 289 3.71 6.77 -18.83
C GLN A 289 4.75 7.59 -18.03
N GLY A 290 4.78 7.46 -16.70
CA GLY A 290 5.62 8.26 -15.81
C GLY A 290 5.10 9.65 -15.47
N TYR A 291 3.91 10.03 -15.93
CA TYR A 291 3.23 11.25 -15.51
C TYR A 291 2.59 11.10 -14.12
N THR A 292 2.31 12.24 -13.50
CA THR A 292 1.83 12.33 -12.12
C THR A 292 0.39 12.82 -12.05
N LEU A 293 -0.43 12.12 -11.27
CA LEU A 293 -1.71 12.56 -10.74
C LEU A 293 -1.47 13.33 -9.44
N LYS A 294 -1.82 14.63 -9.37
CA LYS A 294 -1.44 15.54 -8.29
C LYS A 294 -2.63 16.17 -7.58
N ASN A 295 -2.42 16.56 -6.33
CA ASN A 295 -3.32 17.42 -5.55
C ASN A 295 -4.72 16.80 -5.42
N ILE A 296 -4.78 15.65 -4.76
CA ILE A 296 -5.97 14.81 -4.68
C ILE A 296 -6.50 14.87 -3.24
N ASN A 297 -7.79 15.16 -3.09
CA ASN A 297 -8.50 15.00 -1.82
C ASN A 297 -9.84 14.30 -2.10
N ILE A 298 -10.11 13.20 -1.39
CA ILE A 298 -11.32 12.39 -1.56
C ILE A 298 -12.15 12.50 -0.28
N ASP A 299 -13.23 13.28 -0.31
CA ASP A 299 -14.18 13.38 0.81
C ASP A 299 -15.55 12.89 0.37
N THR A 300 -15.94 11.71 0.88
CA THR A 300 -17.28 11.12 0.65
C THR A 300 -18.20 11.26 1.85
N SER A 301 -17.82 12.01 2.90
CA SER A 301 -18.61 12.17 4.13
C SER A 301 -20.04 12.72 3.91
N LYS A 302 -20.27 13.39 2.78
CA LYS A 302 -21.58 13.94 2.36
C LYS A 302 -22.17 13.23 1.14
N ILE A 303 -21.59 12.10 0.73
CA ILE A 303 -21.99 11.35 -0.46
C ILE A 303 -22.50 9.99 -0.01
N GLU A 304 -23.83 9.83 -0.01
CA GLU A 304 -24.46 8.57 0.38
C GLU A 304 -24.14 7.45 -0.61
N ASN A 305 -24.00 6.22 -0.11
CA ASN A 305 -23.73 4.99 -0.88
C ASN A 305 -22.36 4.95 -1.58
N ALA A 306 -21.38 5.74 -1.15
CA ALA A 306 -20.00 5.65 -1.63
C ALA A 306 -19.28 4.41 -1.03
N ARG A 307 -19.59 3.21 -1.54
CA ARG A 307 -19.12 1.93 -0.96
C ARG A 307 -17.67 1.57 -1.22
N ASN A 308 -17.03 2.08 -2.27
CA ASN A 308 -15.61 1.86 -2.48
C ASN A 308 -14.96 3.21 -2.79
N VAL A 309 -13.84 3.49 -2.14
CA VAL A 309 -13.22 4.81 -2.16
C VAL A 309 -11.73 4.69 -2.47
N GLY A 310 -11.32 5.36 -3.54
CA GLY A 310 -9.95 5.41 -4.05
C GLY A 310 -9.93 6.12 -5.42
N ILE A 311 -8.74 6.38 -5.98
CA ILE A 311 -8.62 6.95 -7.35
C ILE A 311 -9.39 6.09 -8.35
N PHE A 312 -9.26 4.77 -8.21
CA PHE A 312 -10.15 3.78 -8.77
C PHE A 312 -11.03 3.24 -7.64
N ALA A 313 -12.34 3.51 -7.67
CA ALA A 313 -13.26 2.96 -6.68
C ALA A 313 -13.32 1.43 -6.79
N THR A 314 -13.52 0.90 -8.00
CA THR A 314 -13.61 -0.57 -8.21
C THR A 314 -12.81 -1.01 -9.43
N VAL A 315 -11.96 -2.02 -9.26
CA VAL A 315 -11.17 -2.64 -10.34
C VAL A 315 -11.51 -4.12 -10.46
N GLY A 316 -11.51 -4.64 -11.68
CA GLY A 316 -12.02 -5.96 -12.04
C GLY A 316 -11.02 -6.78 -12.83
N ASN A 317 -11.43 -8.01 -13.13
CA ASN A 317 -10.64 -9.00 -13.85
C ASN A 317 -10.01 -8.44 -15.15
N GLY A 318 -8.70 -8.61 -15.32
CA GLY A 318 -7.96 -8.21 -16.52
C GLY A 318 -7.43 -6.77 -16.49
N ALA A 319 -7.68 -6.03 -15.41
CA ALA A 319 -7.12 -4.69 -15.24
C ALA A 319 -5.59 -4.73 -15.11
N LYS A 320 -4.91 -3.84 -15.84
CA LYS A 320 -3.44 -3.70 -15.80
C LYS A 320 -3.07 -2.25 -15.58
N PHE A 321 -2.35 -1.97 -14.49
CA PHE A 321 -1.87 -0.65 -14.13
C PHE A 321 -0.35 -0.59 -14.23
N SER A 322 0.17 0.40 -14.94
CA SER A 322 1.62 0.55 -15.12
C SER A 322 2.10 2.01 -15.13
N ASN A 323 3.29 2.26 -14.58
CA ASN A 323 4.05 3.51 -14.71
C ASN A 323 3.31 4.76 -14.20
N ILE A 324 2.72 4.70 -13.01
CA ILE A 324 1.84 5.76 -12.48
C ILE A 324 2.52 6.46 -11.30
N ASN A 325 2.61 7.78 -11.34
CA ASN A 325 2.98 8.58 -10.18
C ASN A 325 1.73 9.21 -9.56
N ILE A 326 1.57 9.13 -8.25
CA ILE A 326 0.42 9.68 -7.53
C ILE A 326 0.93 10.49 -6.34
N ASP A 327 0.55 11.76 -6.29
CA ASP A 327 0.91 12.71 -5.23
C ASP A 327 -0.35 13.39 -4.71
N TYR A 328 -0.77 13.05 -3.50
CA TYR A 328 -1.97 13.65 -2.90
C TYR A 328 -1.78 15.13 -2.54
N GLY A 329 -0.55 15.66 -2.52
CA GLY A 329 -0.31 17.07 -2.19
C GLY A 329 -0.73 17.43 -0.76
N ASN A 330 -0.63 16.48 0.18
CA ASN A 330 -1.20 16.52 1.54
C ASN A 330 -2.74 16.45 1.61
N GLY A 331 -3.44 16.16 0.52
CA GLY A 331 -4.82 15.73 0.60
C GLY A 331 -4.96 14.34 1.22
N GLY A 332 -6.19 13.98 1.58
CA GLY A 332 -6.48 12.74 2.29
C GLY A 332 -7.67 12.00 1.70
N ILE A 333 -8.03 10.90 2.37
CA ILE A 333 -9.27 10.18 2.11
C ILE A 333 -10.10 10.23 3.38
N LYS A 334 -11.33 10.74 3.25
CA LYS A 334 -12.35 10.78 4.28
C LYS A 334 -13.60 10.09 3.77
N ALA A 335 -13.79 8.83 4.16
CA ALA A 335 -14.84 7.98 3.62
C ALA A 335 -16.05 7.87 4.58
N LEU A 336 -17.27 8.05 4.07
CA LEU A 336 -18.49 7.77 4.84
C LEU A 336 -18.68 6.26 5.01
N GLU A 337 -18.88 5.79 6.23
CA GLU A 337 -19.11 4.37 6.50
C GLU A 337 -20.45 3.89 5.88
N GLU A 338 -20.37 2.91 4.99
CA GLU A 338 -21.53 2.32 4.30
C GLU A 338 -21.49 0.79 4.44
N TYR A 339 -22.53 0.09 3.99
CA TYR A 339 -22.55 -1.38 4.04
C TYR A 339 -21.41 -2.00 3.23
N SER A 340 -20.43 -2.60 3.94
CA SER A 340 -19.16 -3.14 3.44
C SER A 340 -18.39 -2.16 2.55
N ILE A 341 -17.33 -1.55 3.08
CA ILE A 341 -16.60 -0.48 2.42
C ILE A 341 -15.12 -0.82 2.27
N GLY A 342 -14.61 -0.69 1.03
CA GLY A 342 -13.18 -0.76 0.72
C GLY A 342 -12.61 0.65 0.50
N VAL A 343 -11.61 1.04 1.30
CA VAL A 343 -10.96 2.35 1.21
C VAL A 343 -9.47 2.18 0.93
N GLY A 344 -8.97 2.67 -0.20
CA GLY A 344 -7.56 2.58 -0.57
C GLY A 344 -7.02 3.84 -1.22
N GLY A 345 -5.75 4.15 -0.97
CA GLY A 345 -5.06 5.29 -1.58
C GLY A 345 -4.97 5.24 -3.10
N PHE A 346 -5.01 4.05 -3.70
CA PHE A 346 -5.11 3.89 -5.14
C PHE A 346 -6.43 3.23 -5.56
N VAL A 347 -6.76 2.08 -4.97
CA VAL A 347 -7.95 1.29 -5.32
C VAL A 347 -8.82 1.08 -4.09
N GLY A 348 -10.12 1.39 -4.18
CA GLY A 348 -11.10 1.08 -3.13
C GLY A 348 -11.35 -0.41 -2.99
N MET A 349 -11.78 -1.08 -4.07
CA MET A 349 -12.01 -2.53 -4.10
C MET A 349 -11.48 -3.18 -5.37
N ALA A 350 -10.70 -4.23 -5.20
CA ALA A 350 -10.34 -5.18 -6.25
C ALA A 350 -11.32 -6.36 -6.23
N THR A 351 -12.23 -6.38 -7.21
CA THR A 351 -13.19 -7.47 -7.43
C THR A 351 -12.55 -8.55 -8.31
N LEU A 352 -12.37 -9.74 -7.76
CA LEU A 352 -11.65 -10.80 -8.44
C LEU A 352 -12.61 -11.88 -8.96
N GLY A 353 -12.48 -12.17 -10.26
CA GLY A 353 -13.06 -13.35 -10.92
C GLY A 353 -11.96 -14.39 -11.17
N SER A 354 -12.03 -15.11 -12.29
CA SER A 354 -11.02 -16.14 -12.65
C SER A 354 -9.75 -15.60 -13.31
N GLY A 355 -9.45 -14.31 -13.26
CA GLY A 355 -8.25 -13.75 -13.89
C GLY A 355 -7.58 -12.65 -13.07
N GLU A 356 -6.42 -12.22 -13.55
CA GLU A 356 -5.43 -11.43 -12.80
C GLU A 356 -5.67 -9.92 -12.87
N ILE A 357 -5.30 -9.24 -11.79
CA ILE A 357 -5.13 -7.79 -11.72
C ILE A 357 -3.65 -7.50 -11.51
N GLU A 358 -3.07 -6.68 -12.38
CA GLU A 358 -1.65 -6.36 -12.38
C GLU A 358 -1.40 -4.90 -11.99
N PHE A 359 -0.51 -4.68 -11.03
CA PHE A 359 0.00 -3.38 -10.61
C PHE A 359 1.51 -3.38 -10.76
N SER A 360 2.04 -2.48 -11.58
CA SER A 360 3.47 -2.41 -11.84
C SER A 360 3.98 -0.98 -11.88
N ASN A 361 5.10 -0.71 -11.23
CA ASN A 361 5.78 0.59 -11.28
C ASN A 361 4.83 1.74 -10.88
N ILE A 362 4.45 1.78 -9.60
CA ILE A 362 3.51 2.79 -9.07
C ILE A 362 4.13 3.48 -7.86
N THR A 363 4.05 4.80 -7.80
CA THR A 363 4.38 5.57 -6.61
C THR A 363 3.15 6.26 -6.06
N LEU A 364 2.96 6.19 -4.75
CA LEU A 364 1.88 6.82 -4.02
C LEU A 364 2.46 7.60 -2.85
N LYS A 365 2.23 8.92 -2.79
CA LYS A 365 2.82 9.73 -1.73
C LYS A 365 1.96 10.88 -1.22
N ASN A 366 2.39 11.40 -0.08
CA ASN A 366 1.86 12.61 0.55
C ASN A 366 0.37 12.55 0.88
N ILE A 367 -0.13 11.38 1.33
CA ILE A 367 -1.49 11.25 1.85
C ILE A 367 -1.49 11.77 3.29
N SER A 368 -2.30 12.77 3.60
CA SER A 368 -2.36 13.32 4.97
C SER A 368 -3.03 12.38 5.97
N SER A 369 -4.07 11.66 5.57
CA SER A 369 -4.72 10.62 6.36
C SER A 369 -5.66 9.77 5.50
N ILE A 370 -5.93 8.55 5.95
CA ILE A 370 -7.02 7.71 5.46
C ILE A 370 -7.93 7.44 6.64
N GLU A 371 -9.11 8.06 6.64
CA GLU A 371 -10.06 7.97 7.75
C GLU A 371 -11.46 7.64 7.26
N THR A 372 -12.21 6.88 8.06
CA THR A 372 -13.65 6.74 7.88
C THR A 372 -14.43 7.60 8.86
N VAL A 373 -15.70 7.85 8.54
CA VAL A 373 -16.64 8.64 9.35
C VAL A 373 -17.91 7.85 9.52
N LYS A 374 -18.36 7.68 10.77
CA LYS A 374 -19.62 7.02 11.10
C LYS A 374 -20.79 7.64 10.35
N ASN A 375 -21.57 6.79 9.70
CA ASN A 375 -22.79 7.21 9.02
C ASN A 375 -23.97 7.23 10.02
N PRO A 376 -24.64 8.38 10.20
CA PRO A 376 -25.75 8.50 11.15
C PRO A 376 -26.89 7.52 10.89
N LYS A 377 -27.09 7.09 9.63
CA LYS A 377 -28.13 6.12 9.27
C LYS A 377 -27.94 4.76 9.97
N TYR A 378 -26.69 4.41 10.30
CA TYR A 378 -26.33 3.10 10.85
C TYR A 378 -25.86 3.17 12.31
N ALA A 379 -26.10 4.30 12.99
CA ALA A 379 -25.59 4.56 14.34
C ALA A 379 -26.21 3.70 15.47
N ASN A 380 -27.34 3.01 15.22
CA ASN A 380 -28.13 2.32 16.25
C ASN A 380 -28.02 0.76 16.22
N GLY A 381 -26.86 0.22 15.83
CA GLY A 381 -26.42 -1.12 16.28
C GLY A 381 -27.20 -2.34 15.77
N GLY A 382 -27.27 -2.55 14.46
CA GLY A 382 -27.94 -3.73 13.89
C GLY A 382 -27.28 -4.36 12.66
N TYR A 383 -26.05 -4.01 12.29
CA TYR A 383 -25.52 -4.37 10.97
C TYR A 383 -24.11 -4.98 11.00
N SER A 384 -23.96 -6.17 10.40
CA SER A 384 -22.69 -6.86 10.15
C SER A 384 -22.15 -6.51 8.74
N GLY A 385 -21.30 -5.50 8.64
CA GLY A 385 -20.51 -5.21 7.44
C GLY A 385 -19.02 -5.25 7.77
N TYR A 386 -18.16 -5.52 6.78
CA TYR A 386 -16.70 -5.46 6.97
C TYR A 386 -16.18 -4.13 6.45
N LEU A 387 -15.40 -3.42 7.26
CA LEU A 387 -14.66 -2.24 6.86
C LEU A 387 -13.22 -2.65 6.52
N GLU A 388 -12.77 -2.38 5.29
CA GLU A 388 -11.42 -2.72 4.84
C GLU A 388 -10.70 -1.45 4.37
N ILE A 389 -9.62 -1.07 5.06
CA ILE A 389 -8.87 0.17 4.79
C ILE A 389 -7.39 -0.14 4.53
N GLY A 390 -6.91 0.15 3.32
CA GLY A 390 -5.52 0.01 2.94
C GLY A 390 -4.84 1.31 2.56
N GLY A 391 -3.51 1.38 2.72
CA GLY A 391 -2.73 2.49 2.17
C GLY A 391 -2.77 2.54 0.64
N PHE A 392 -2.82 1.39 -0.03
CA PHE A 392 -2.85 1.26 -1.49
C PHE A 392 -4.14 0.61 -2.00
N LEU A 393 -4.52 -0.56 -1.49
CA LEU A 393 -5.77 -1.27 -1.84
C LEU A 393 -6.70 -1.38 -0.63
N GLY A 394 -7.96 -1.00 -0.76
CA GLY A 394 -8.94 -1.10 0.33
C GLY A 394 -9.45 -2.52 0.56
N SER A 395 -10.08 -3.14 -0.44
CA SER A 395 -10.61 -4.50 -0.35
C SER A 395 -10.08 -5.37 -1.48
N SER A 396 -9.84 -6.66 -1.22
CA SER A 396 -9.66 -7.66 -2.27
C SER A 396 -10.41 -8.95 -1.94
N SER A 397 -11.69 -9.03 -2.31
CA SER A 397 -12.52 -10.20 -1.98
C SER A 397 -12.57 -11.24 -3.11
N LYS A 398 -12.30 -12.50 -2.72
CA LYS A 398 -12.56 -13.79 -3.41
C LYS A 398 -11.71 -14.20 -4.64
N THR A 399 -10.84 -15.18 -4.37
CA THR A 399 -10.37 -16.33 -5.19
C THR A 399 -9.01 -16.32 -5.94
N THR A 400 -8.30 -17.46 -5.72
CA THR A 400 -7.07 -18.04 -6.31
C THR A 400 -5.71 -17.38 -6.05
N ILE A 401 -4.65 -18.21 -6.03
CA ILE A 401 -3.36 -17.99 -5.33
C ILE A 401 -2.47 -16.92 -5.98
N ASP A 402 -2.87 -16.37 -7.12
CA ASP A 402 -2.01 -15.52 -7.97
C ASP A 402 -2.72 -14.28 -8.53
N SER A 403 -3.96 -13.99 -8.13
CA SER A 403 -4.82 -13.02 -8.86
C SER A 403 -4.47 -11.54 -8.69
N ILE A 404 -3.52 -11.19 -7.80
CA ILE A 404 -2.98 -9.84 -7.63
C ILE A 404 -1.46 -9.91 -7.76
N ASN A 405 -0.93 -9.25 -8.78
CA ASN A 405 0.51 -9.07 -8.95
C ASN A 405 0.87 -7.62 -8.69
N VAL A 406 1.65 -7.36 -7.64
CA VAL A 406 2.19 -6.04 -7.34
C VAL A 406 3.70 -6.07 -7.50
N SER A 407 4.22 -5.21 -8.37
CA SER A 407 5.66 -5.06 -8.58
C SER A 407 6.09 -3.59 -8.57
N ASN A 408 7.19 -3.29 -7.88
CA ASN A 408 7.79 -1.94 -7.86
C ASN A 408 6.80 -0.87 -7.39
N VAL A 409 6.26 -1.04 -6.18
CA VAL A 409 5.34 -0.07 -5.56
C VAL A 409 5.98 0.61 -4.36
N ALA A 410 6.03 1.94 -4.39
CA ALA A 410 6.46 2.76 -3.25
C ALA A 410 5.28 3.54 -2.70
N ILE A 411 5.04 3.39 -1.40
CA ILE A 411 4.14 4.21 -0.60
C ILE A 411 5.00 5.02 0.35
N ASP A 412 4.97 6.35 0.22
CA ASP A 412 5.72 7.25 1.08
C ASP A 412 4.82 8.33 1.68
N LYS A 413 4.91 8.51 3.00
CA LYS A 413 4.12 9.51 3.74
C LYS A 413 2.62 9.30 3.57
N ILE A 414 2.11 8.34 4.33
CA ILE A 414 0.69 8.28 4.70
C ILE A 414 0.61 8.78 6.14
N GLY A 415 -0.27 9.73 6.47
CA GLY A 415 -0.51 10.04 7.87
C GLY A 415 -1.27 8.92 8.58
N THR A 416 -2.22 9.28 9.43
CA THR A 416 -2.94 8.26 10.20
C THR A 416 -3.94 7.49 9.34
N ILE A 417 -3.91 6.16 9.43
CA ILE A 417 -4.96 5.26 8.95
C ILE A 417 -5.83 4.89 10.16
N LYS A 418 -7.11 5.25 10.17
CA LYS A 418 -8.00 4.99 11.31
C LYS A 418 -9.44 4.66 10.90
N ARG A 419 -10.10 3.81 11.68
CA ARG A 419 -11.57 3.62 11.63
C ARG A 419 -12.31 4.73 12.37
N GLY A 420 -13.56 4.99 11.98
CA GLY A 420 -14.40 6.09 12.47
C GLY A 420 -15.65 5.67 13.25
N GLY A 421 -15.79 4.41 13.64
CA GLY A 421 -17.00 3.86 14.27
C GLY A 421 -16.84 2.46 14.89
N ASP A 422 -17.99 1.84 15.18
CA ASP A 422 -18.12 0.61 16.01
C ASP A 422 -18.18 -0.68 15.16
N ILE A 423 -17.65 -0.66 13.94
CA ILE A 423 -17.69 -1.78 12.99
C ILE A 423 -16.33 -2.49 12.97
N ASP A 424 -16.36 -3.82 12.84
CA ASP A 424 -15.20 -4.66 12.52
C ASP A 424 -14.41 -4.08 11.32
N ALA A 425 -13.18 -3.65 11.60
CA ALA A 425 -12.31 -3.05 10.60
C ALA A 425 -11.01 -3.85 10.44
N TYR A 426 -10.67 -4.20 9.21
CA TYR A 426 -9.35 -4.70 8.83
C TYR A 426 -8.55 -3.56 8.23
N LEU A 427 -7.38 -3.28 8.81
CA LEU A 427 -6.52 -2.19 8.37
C LEU A 427 -5.17 -2.73 7.90
N GLY A 428 -4.65 -2.17 6.81
CA GLY A 428 -3.32 -2.49 6.30
C GLY A 428 -2.60 -1.24 5.80
N GLY A 429 -1.32 -1.06 6.16
CA GLY A 429 -0.52 0.02 5.58
C GLY A 429 -0.33 -0.14 4.06
N PHE A 430 -0.49 -1.35 3.52
CA PHE A 430 -0.59 -1.63 2.09
C PHE A 430 -2.03 -1.99 1.67
N THR A 431 -2.54 -3.08 2.23
CA THR A 431 -3.86 -3.68 1.95
C THR A 431 -4.33 -4.42 3.19
N PRO A 432 -5.62 -4.42 3.57
CA PRO A 432 -6.10 -5.18 4.73
C PRO A 432 -5.90 -6.69 4.62
N SER A 433 -6.18 -7.21 3.43
CA SER A 433 -6.06 -8.62 3.10
C SER A 433 -5.86 -8.77 1.61
N ALA A 434 -4.94 -9.65 1.20
CA ALA A 434 -4.75 -9.99 -0.20
C ALA A 434 -4.13 -11.38 -0.38
N LYS A 435 -4.39 -11.95 -1.55
CA LYS A 435 -3.74 -13.17 -2.02
C LYS A 435 -3.10 -12.93 -3.37
N GLY A 436 -1.82 -13.28 -3.53
CA GLY A 436 -1.10 -13.07 -4.79
C GLY A 436 0.41 -12.95 -4.63
N LYS A 437 1.05 -12.24 -5.56
CA LYS A 437 2.51 -12.03 -5.59
C LYS A 437 2.85 -10.57 -5.34
N PHE A 438 3.73 -10.34 -4.37
CA PHE A 438 4.09 -9.03 -3.85
C PHE A 438 5.60 -8.85 -3.93
N ASN A 439 6.09 -8.14 -4.93
CA ASN A 439 7.53 -8.05 -5.21
C ASN A 439 8.01 -6.60 -5.26
N ASN A 440 9.15 -6.30 -4.63
CA ASN A 440 9.75 -4.96 -4.64
C ASN A 440 8.78 -3.87 -4.14
N ILE A 441 8.32 -4.01 -2.90
CA ILE A 441 7.36 -3.08 -2.29
C ILE A 441 8.04 -2.33 -1.14
N SER A 442 7.85 -1.02 -1.07
CA SER A 442 8.32 -0.19 0.03
C SER A 442 7.18 0.62 0.62
N ILE A 443 7.04 0.55 1.93
CA ILE A 443 6.08 1.31 2.73
C ILE A 443 6.88 2.09 3.76
N THR A 444 6.90 3.40 3.60
CA THR A 444 7.71 4.30 4.43
C THR A 444 6.91 5.45 4.98
N ASN A 445 7.25 5.85 6.20
CA ASN A 445 6.74 7.06 6.84
C ASN A 445 5.21 7.05 6.95
N VAL A 446 4.65 5.92 7.37
CA VAL A 446 3.23 5.82 7.73
C VAL A 446 3.05 6.37 9.14
N GLY A 447 1.99 7.13 9.40
CA GLY A 447 1.68 7.65 10.72
C GLY A 447 1.31 6.52 11.69
N SER A 448 0.08 6.53 12.18
CA SER A 448 -0.45 5.46 13.03
C SER A 448 -1.50 4.66 12.27
N ILE A 449 -1.52 3.35 12.48
CA ILE A 449 -2.56 2.45 12.00
C ILE A 449 -3.39 2.03 13.20
N ILE A 450 -4.64 2.53 13.27
CA ILE A 450 -5.46 2.48 14.46
C ILE A 450 -6.76 1.73 14.12
N SER A 451 -6.81 0.46 14.54
CA SER A 451 -7.96 -0.40 14.28
C SER A 451 -9.07 -0.22 15.31
N SER A 452 -8.79 0.23 16.53
CA SER A 452 -9.75 0.40 17.63
C SER A 452 -10.11 1.87 17.93
N THR A 453 -11.32 2.09 18.46
CA THR A 453 -11.67 3.35 19.13
C THR A 453 -11.16 3.30 20.58
N PRO A 454 -10.73 4.42 21.19
CA PRO A 454 -10.20 4.43 22.57
C PRO A 454 -11.14 3.86 23.64
N ASP A 455 -12.43 3.73 23.35
CA ASP A 455 -13.49 3.43 24.32
C ASP A 455 -14.04 1.98 24.23
N ASP A 456 -13.72 1.20 23.18
CA ASP A 456 -14.23 -0.17 22.99
C ASP A 456 -13.13 -1.23 23.10
N PHE A 457 -13.06 -1.85 24.28
CA PHE A 457 -12.06 -2.87 24.64
C PHE A 457 -12.25 -4.24 23.95
N TYR A 458 -13.24 -4.40 23.07
CA TYR A 458 -13.65 -5.71 22.57
C TYR A 458 -13.00 -6.15 21.24
N GLU A 459 -12.42 -5.24 20.44
CA GLU A 459 -11.88 -5.57 19.10
C GLU A 459 -10.62 -4.78 18.73
N VAL A 460 -9.52 -5.07 19.41
CA VAL A 460 -8.17 -4.51 19.16
C VAL A 460 -7.36 -5.59 18.39
N GLY A 461 -6.47 -5.23 17.45
CA GLY A 461 -5.59 -6.22 16.78
C GLY A 461 -5.98 -6.72 15.37
N ARG A 462 -6.76 -5.98 14.59
CA ARG A 462 -6.99 -6.29 13.15
C ARG A 462 -6.25 -5.36 12.18
N GLY A 463 -5.39 -4.48 12.71
CA GLY A 463 -4.49 -3.65 11.90
C GLY A 463 -3.22 -4.37 11.50
N SER A 464 -2.54 -3.87 10.49
CA SER A 464 -1.21 -4.34 10.10
C SER A 464 -0.44 -3.27 9.32
N GLY A 465 0.89 -3.29 9.40
CA GLY A 465 1.78 -2.44 8.61
C GLY A 465 1.71 -2.73 7.10
N PHE A 466 1.44 -3.98 6.73
CA PHE A 466 1.26 -4.43 5.36
C PHE A 466 -0.18 -4.88 5.10
N GLY A 467 -0.54 -6.06 5.61
CA GLY A 467 -1.81 -6.75 5.36
C GLY A 467 -1.82 -8.20 5.82
N ASN A 468 -3.00 -8.84 5.79
CA ASN A 468 -3.12 -10.29 5.83
C ASN A 468 -2.81 -10.87 4.45
N ILE A 469 -1.68 -11.55 4.29
CA ILE A 469 -1.18 -11.97 2.98
C ILE A 469 -1.13 -13.49 2.87
N SER A 470 -1.62 -14.00 1.74
CA SER A 470 -1.33 -15.36 1.29
C SER A 470 -0.70 -15.38 -0.10
N GLY A 471 0.25 -16.27 -0.37
CA GLY A 471 0.95 -16.35 -1.66
C GLY A 471 2.45 -16.10 -1.53
N GLU A 472 3.02 -15.24 -2.39
CA GLU A 472 4.46 -15.00 -2.47
C GLU A 472 4.79 -13.53 -2.18
N GLY A 473 5.78 -13.28 -1.33
CA GLY A 473 6.28 -11.94 -1.03
C GLY A 473 7.81 -11.89 -1.13
N SER A 474 8.36 -10.97 -1.92
CA SER A 474 9.82 -10.77 -1.97
C SER A 474 10.25 -9.31 -2.05
N ASN A 475 11.38 -9.00 -1.41
CA ASN A 475 11.99 -7.66 -1.40
C ASN A 475 11.00 -6.59 -0.87
N ILE A 476 10.50 -6.79 0.35
CA ILE A 476 9.50 -5.91 0.97
C ILE A 476 10.13 -5.12 2.11
N ILE A 477 9.93 -3.80 2.13
CA ILE A 477 10.35 -2.91 3.22
C ILE A 477 9.14 -2.27 3.88
N ILE A 478 9.10 -2.33 5.21
CA ILE A 478 8.14 -1.62 6.05
C ILE A 478 8.97 -0.84 7.07
N LYS A 479 8.95 0.50 7.01
CA LYS A 479 9.70 1.29 7.99
C LYS A 479 9.10 2.64 8.36
N ASN A 480 9.49 3.11 9.54
CA ASN A 480 9.09 4.40 10.10
C ASN A 480 7.57 4.48 10.25
N ILE A 481 7.01 3.61 11.10
CA ILE A 481 5.59 3.62 11.46
C ILE A 481 5.48 3.95 12.94
N ASN A 482 4.71 4.97 13.29
CA ASN A 482 4.66 5.44 14.69
C ASN A 482 4.00 4.42 15.62
N PHE A 483 2.88 3.84 15.19
CA PHE A 483 2.07 2.95 16.02
C PHE A 483 1.22 2.05 15.13
N ILE A 484 1.13 0.76 15.48
CA ILE A 484 0.24 -0.19 14.84
C ILE A 484 -0.57 -0.91 15.93
N ASP A 485 -1.88 -0.75 15.86
CA ASP A 485 -2.84 -1.61 16.54
C ASP A 485 -2.96 -2.92 15.75
N GLY A 486 -1.97 -3.79 15.93
CA GLY A 486 -1.73 -4.99 15.14
C GLY A 486 -0.24 -5.30 15.00
N SER A 487 0.13 -5.86 13.86
CA SER A 487 1.47 -6.39 13.59
C SER A 487 2.09 -5.87 12.28
N GLY A 488 3.34 -6.24 11.97
CA GLY A 488 3.98 -5.85 10.71
C GLY A 488 3.16 -6.27 9.48
N PHE A 489 2.91 -7.57 9.35
CA PHE A 489 1.88 -8.22 8.54
C PHE A 489 0.75 -8.66 9.47
N GLY A 490 -0.46 -8.87 8.98
CA GLY A 490 -1.54 -9.51 9.79
C GLY A 490 -1.22 -10.99 9.97
N SER A 491 -1.85 -11.86 9.18
CA SER A 491 -1.43 -13.24 8.94
C SER A 491 -0.60 -13.34 7.66
N ALA A 492 0.42 -14.19 7.65
CA ALA A 492 1.25 -14.47 6.47
C ALA A 492 1.29 -15.98 6.17
N SER A 493 0.85 -16.38 4.98
CA SER A 493 0.90 -17.78 4.55
C SER A 493 1.48 -17.95 3.14
N GLY A 494 2.49 -18.80 2.96
CA GLY A 494 3.15 -19.03 1.67
C GLY A 494 4.66 -18.78 1.71
N GLU A 495 5.24 -18.17 0.68
CA GLU A 495 6.70 -17.99 0.56
C GLU A 495 7.09 -16.51 0.66
N PHE A 496 7.91 -16.18 1.65
CA PHE A 496 8.33 -14.82 1.95
C PHE A 496 9.85 -14.73 2.04
N SER A 497 10.46 -13.81 1.29
CA SER A 497 11.91 -13.64 1.30
C SER A 497 12.38 -12.20 1.18
N ASN A 498 13.57 -11.91 1.73
CA ASN A 498 14.19 -10.58 1.66
C ASN A 498 13.26 -9.48 2.21
N ILE A 499 12.81 -9.62 3.45
CA ILE A 499 11.87 -8.68 4.07
C ILE A 499 12.56 -7.93 5.19
N LYS A 500 12.35 -6.61 5.24
CA LYS A 500 12.84 -5.77 6.35
C LYS A 500 11.72 -4.97 6.96
N ILE A 501 11.54 -5.14 8.27
CA ILE A 501 10.62 -4.35 9.10
C ILE A 501 11.46 -3.58 10.10
N SER A 502 11.37 -2.25 10.11
CA SER A 502 12.22 -1.45 10.99
C SER A 502 11.62 -0.13 11.46
N ASN A 503 12.05 0.36 12.62
CA ASN A 503 11.65 1.65 13.16
C ASN A 503 10.12 1.74 13.34
N ILE A 504 9.57 0.80 14.10
CA ILE A 504 8.14 0.78 14.44
C ILE A 504 8.01 1.23 15.90
N GLY A 505 7.25 2.29 16.17
CA GLY A 505 7.19 2.85 17.52
C GLY A 505 6.58 1.88 18.53
N LYS A 506 5.39 1.33 18.26
CA LYS A 506 4.76 0.32 19.14
C LYS A 506 3.78 -0.56 18.37
N LEU A 507 3.74 -1.85 18.74
CA LEU A 507 2.76 -2.84 18.30
C LEU A 507 1.84 -3.21 19.47
N VAL A 508 0.52 -3.25 19.26
CA VAL A 508 -0.48 -3.60 20.29
C VAL A 508 -1.52 -4.55 19.70
N GLY A 509 -1.78 -5.67 20.36
CA GLY A 509 -2.85 -6.62 20.03
C GLY A 509 -4.03 -6.58 20.99
N SER A 510 -5.05 -7.41 20.75
CA SER A 510 -6.23 -7.53 21.61
C SER A 510 -5.93 -7.91 23.05
N HIS A 511 -6.71 -7.32 23.96
CA HIS A 511 -6.75 -7.67 25.39
C HIS A 511 -7.69 -8.86 25.69
N TYR A 512 -8.39 -9.39 24.69
CA TYR A 512 -9.36 -10.49 24.80
C TYR A 512 -9.20 -11.48 23.63
N GLY A 513 -8.80 -12.73 23.93
CA GLY A 513 -8.70 -13.84 22.95
C GLY A 513 -7.28 -14.24 22.55
N PHE A 514 -7.11 -15.17 21.60
CA PHE A 514 -5.79 -15.52 21.06
C PHE A 514 -5.17 -14.28 20.45
N VAL A 515 -4.10 -13.79 21.05
CA VAL A 515 -3.46 -12.57 20.55
C VAL A 515 -2.63 -12.95 19.34
N GLU A 516 -2.89 -12.32 18.19
CA GLU A 516 -2.23 -12.61 16.92
C GLU A 516 -1.44 -11.38 16.48
N ILE A 517 -0.40 -11.01 17.23
CA ILE A 517 0.51 -9.95 16.79
C ILE A 517 1.99 -10.33 16.95
N GLY A 518 2.76 -10.10 15.90
CA GLY A 518 4.22 -10.22 15.93
C GLY A 518 4.93 -9.10 15.21
N GLY A 519 6.23 -8.95 15.48
CA GLY A 519 7.07 -8.00 14.75
C GLY A 519 7.05 -8.26 13.24
N PHE A 520 6.98 -9.54 12.83
CA PHE A 520 6.65 -9.94 11.47
C PHE A 520 5.16 -10.01 11.25
N GLY A 521 4.42 -10.86 11.96
CA GLY A 521 2.97 -11.00 11.79
C GLY A 521 2.32 -11.80 12.92
N GLY A 522 1.01 -11.76 13.06
CA GLY A 522 0.28 -12.52 14.08
C GLY A 522 0.40 -14.03 13.92
N SER A 523 0.25 -14.51 12.69
CA SER A 523 0.36 -15.92 12.32
C SER A 523 1.27 -16.07 11.10
N ALA A 524 2.11 -17.11 11.12
CA ALA A 524 3.02 -17.44 10.02
C ALA A 524 2.95 -18.93 9.68
N SER A 525 2.79 -19.25 8.38
CA SER A 525 2.85 -20.62 7.87
C SER A 525 3.46 -20.66 6.47
N GLY A 526 4.39 -21.59 6.21
CA GLY A 526 5.06 -21.69 4.92
C GLY A 526 6.58 -21.46 5.01
N LYS A 527 7.17 -20.77 4.04
CA LYS A 527 8.63 -20.59 3.93
C LYS A 527 9.00 -19.13 4.11
N PHE A 528 9.89 -18.86 5.05
CA PHE A 528 10.35 -17.53 5.43
C PHE A 528 11.88 -17.52 5.40
N ASP A 529 12.47 -16.69 4.54
CA ASP A 529 13.92 -16.67 4.34
C ASP A 529 14.49 -15.25 4.24
N ASN A 530 15.63 -14.98 4.88
CA ASN A 530 16.28 -13.67 4.84
C ASN A 530 15.34 -12.52 5.29
N ILE A 531 14.96 -12.55 6.57
CA ILE A 531 14.05 -11.56 7.16
C ILE A 531 14.77 -10.82 8.29
N SER A 532 14.67 -9.50 8.31
CA SER A 532 15.20 -8.64 9.37
C SER A 532 14.09 -7.81 10.01
N ILE A 533 14.01 -7.85 11.33
CA ILE A 533 13.06 -7.09 12.15
C ILE A 533 13.88 -6.31 13.17
N SER A 534 13.79 -4.98 13.17
CA SER A 534 14.62 -4.16 14.05
C SER A 534 13.95 -2.90 14.57
N ASN A 535 14.44 -2.36 15.69
CA ASN A 535 14.02 -1.06 16.23
C ASN A 535 12.49 -0.96 16.43
N ILE A 536 11.93 -1.91 17.19
CA ILE A 536 10.52 -1.87 17.59
C ILE A 536 10.44 -1.39 19.05
N GLY A 537 9.72 -0.30 19.32
CA GLY A 537 9.72 0.27 20.68
C GLY A 537 9.14 -0.67 21.73
N SER A 538 7.94 -1.22 21.55
CA SER A 538 7.42 -2.32 22.39
C SER A 538 6.38 -3.14 21.65
N ILE A 539 6.26 -4.43 21.99
CA ILE A 539 5.22 -5.32 21.48
C ILE A 539 4.33 -5.72 22.66
N ILE A 540 3.04 -5.40 22.61
CA ILE A 540 2.07 -5.73 23.68
C ILE A 540 1.01 -6.69 23.14
N GLY A 541 0.92 -7.87 23.76
CA GLY A 541 0.08 -8.97 23.32
C GLY A 541 0.75 -9.87 22.28
N GLY A 542 2.08 -9.91 22.16
CA GLY A 542 2.70 -10.48 20.96
C GLY A 542 4.00 -11.23 21.14
N SER A 543 4.74 -11.37 20.05
CA SER A 543 6.07 -12.00 20.01
C SER A 543 6.97 -11.33 18.97
N GLY A 544 8.28 -11.52 19.04
CA GLY A 544 9.21 -10.76 18.19
C GLY A 544 9.07 -11.03 16.69
N PHE A 545 8.80 -12.28 16.28
CA PHE A 545 8.48 -12.67 14.90
C PHE A 545 6.97 -12.85 14.71
N ALA A 546 6.39 -13.90 15.29
CA ALA A 546 4.97 -14.20 15.15
C ALA A 546 4.37 -14.92 16.36
N THR A 547 3.13 -14.61 16.73
CA THR A 547 2.53 -15.25 17.90
C THR A 547 2.22 -16.72 17.65
N LEU A 548 1.73 -17.06 16.45
CA LEU A 548 1.46 -18.45 16.06
C LEU A 548 2.29 -18.84 14.83
N ILE A 549 3.02 -19.93 14.94
CA ILE A 549 3.69 -20.58 13.81
C ILE A 549 3.11 -21.97 13.62
N ASN A 550 2.48 -22.20 12.46
CA ASN A 550 1.84 -23.48 12.13
C ASN A 550 2.67 -24.24 11.08
N GLY A 551 3.79 -24.82 11.52
CA GLY A 551 4.75 -25.50 10.66
C GLY A 551 5.45 -24.57 9.66
N GLY A 552 6.28 -25.16 8.80
CA GLY A 552 6.99 -24.44 7.74
C GLY A 552 8.52 -24.49 7.85
N LYS A 553 9.19 -23.62 7.08
CA LYS A 553 10.64 -23.44 7.08
C LYS A 553 10.98 -21.98 7.32
N PHE A 554 11.77 -21.72 8.34
CA PHE A 554 12.18 -20.39 8.78
C PHE A 554 13.71 -20.36 8.78
N SER A 555 14.30 -19.61 7.87
CA SER A 555 15.75 -19.54 7.73
C SER A 555 16.29 -18.13 7.61
N ASN A 556 17.49 -17.91 8.15
CA ASN A 556 18.21 -16.63 8.01
C ASN A 556 17.38 -15.44 8.50
N ILE A 557 16.83 -15.56 9.72
CA ILE A 557 15.97 -14.53 10.33
C ILE A 557 16.75 -13.83 11.43
N SER A 558 16.69 -12.49 11.43
CA SER A 558 17.30 -11.66 12.45
C SER A 558 16.27 -10.72 13.08
N ILE A 559 16.27 -10.66 14.42
CA ILE A 559 15.37 -9.84 15.22
C ILE A 559 16.22 -9.07 16.22
N SER A 560 16.16 -7.75 16.20
CA SER A 560 17.04 -6.93 17.03
C SER A 560 16.37 -5.67 17.58
N ASP A 561 16.90 -5.18 18.69
CA ASP A 561 16.57 -3.85 19.23
C ASP A 561 15.05 -3.65 19.42
N ILE A 562 14.42 -4.59 20.13
CA ILE A 562 13.02 -4.49 20.57
C ILE A 562 13.03 -4.02 22.02
N GLY A 563 12.15 -3.10 22.43
CA GLY A 563 11.96 -2.84 23.86
C GLY A 563 11.32 -4.04 24.57
N SER A 564 10.31 -3.82 25.42
CA SER A 564 9.64 -4.94 26.07
C SER A 564 8.71 -5.70 25.11
N ILE A 565 8.62 -7.01 25.29
CA ILE A 565 7.55 -7.83 24.74
C ILE A 565 6.67 -8.27 25.91
N SER A 566 5.44 -7.79 25.97
CA SER A 566 4.49 -8.19 27.01
C SER A 566 3.30 -8.96 26.45
N GLY A 567 2.68 -9.80 27.26
CA GLY A 567 1.37 -10.40 27.01
C GLY A 567 0.46 -10.14 28.20
N ASP A 568 -0.57 -9.32 28.00
CA ASP A 568 -1.56 -8.97 29.03
C ASP A 568 -2.95 -9.39 28.55
N ASN A 569 -3.61 -10.35 29.22
CA ASN A 569 -4.93 -10.86 28.77
C ASN A 569 -5.72 -11.54 29.91
N SER A 570 -7.00 -11.79 29.62
CA SER A 570 -7.96 -12.56 30.43
C SER A 570 -8.53 -13.82 29.72
N GLY A 571 -7.94 -14.23 28.59
CA GLY A 571 -8.37 -15.34 27.72
C GLY A 571 -7.56 -16.64 27.83
N ARG A 572 -7.96 -17.70 27.08
CA ARG A 572 -7.34 -19.05 27.16
C ARG A 572 -5.94 -19.10 26.51
N GLY A 573 -4.89 -19.08 27.34
CA GLY A 573 -3.52 -19.43 26.98
C GLY A 573 -2.68 -18.27 26.40
N LEU A 574 -1.74 -17.77 27.20
CA LEU A 574 -0.78 -16.74 26.82
C LEU A 574 0.59 -17.36 26.59
N TYR A 575 1.11 -17.14 25.37
CA TYR A 575 2.43 -17.59 24.97
C TYR A 575 3.19 -16.42 24.39
N VAL A 576 4.36 -16.12 24.95
CA VAL A 576 5.18 -14.99 24.52
C VAL A 576 6.62 -15.45 24.37
N GLY A 577 7.25 -15.07 23.26
CA GLY A 577 8.69 -15.21 23.13
C GLY A 577 9.35 -14.20 22.22
N GLY A 578 10.68 -14.14 22.31
CA GLY A 578 11.50 -13.25 21.48
C GLY A 578 11.43 -13.57 19.99
N PHE A 579 11.09 -14.81 19.63
CA PHE A 579 10.74 -15.22 18.27
C PHE A 579 9.24 -15.47 18.15
N ALA A 580 8.68 -16.42 18.90
CA ALA A 580 7.29 -16.82 18.72
C ALA A 580 6.51 -17.01 20.01
N GLY A 581 5.19 -16.91 19.94
CA GLY A 581 4.35 -17.30 21.06
C GLY A 581 4.30 -18.83 21.13
N LYS A 582 3.70 -19.44 20.11
CA LYS A 582 3.51 -20.87 19.97
C LYS A 582 4.03 -21.37 18.62
N ILE A 583 4.77 -22.48 18.64
CA ILE A 583 5.28 -23.16 17.45
C ILE A 583 4.68 -24.57 17.38
N ASP A 584 3.91 -24.85 16.33
CA ASP A 584 3.31 -26.16 16.04
C ASP A 584 4.10 -26.91 14.95
N GLY A 585 5.38 -27.20 15.25
CA GLY A 585 6.29 -27.87 14.31
C GLY A 585 6.99 -26.93 13.32
N GLY A 586 7.78 -27.52 12.41
CA GLY A 586 8.54 -26.81 11.38
C GLY A 586 10.06 -26.98 11.51
N THR A 587 10.78 -26.22 10.69
CA THR A 587 12.26 -26.16 10.67
C THR A 587 12.71 -24.72 10.84
N PHE A 588 13.62 -24.49 11.78
CA PHE A 588 14.11 -23.18 12.20
C PHE A 588 15.63 -23.20 12.14
N GLU A 589 16.22 -22.44 11.24
CA GLU A 589 17.65 -22.51 10.95
C GLU A 589 18.29 -21.11 10.81
N ASN A 590 19.45 -20.90 11.43
CA ASN A 590 20.21 -19.65 11.34
C ASN A 590 19.36 -18.44 11.78
N ILE A 591 18.87 -18.49 13.02
CA ILE A 591 18.05 -17.43 13.61
C ILE A 591 18.88 -16.67 14.64
N SER A 592 18.86 -15.35 14.58
CA SER A 592 19.56 -14.46 15.51
C SER A 592 18.57 -13.50 16.16
N ILE A 593 18.52 -13.49 17.48
CA ILE A 593 17.67 -12.61 18.28
C ILE A 593 18.59 -11.81 19.18
N SER A 594 18.44 -10.49 19.25
CA SER A 594 19.32 -9.66 20.07
C SER A 594 18.63 -8.44 20.67
N ASN A 595 19.11 -8.02 21.84
CA ASN A 595 18.73 -6.75 22.45
C ASN A 595 17.21 -6.57 22.57
N ILE A 596 16.56 -7.57 23.18
CA ILE A 596 15.15 -7.46 23.58
C ILE A 596 15.14 -7.02 25.05
N GLY A 597 14.25 -6.09 25.39
CA GLY A 597 13.94 -5.77 26.78
C GLY A 597 13.34 -6.96 27.52
N ASP A 598 12.53 -6.69 28.53
CA ASP A 598 11.89 -7.76 29.29
C ASP A 598 10.81 -8.46 28.46
N ILE A 599 10.71 -9.77 28.65
CA ILE A 599 9.66 -10.63 28.11
C ILE A 599 8.74 -10.98 29.27
N ILE A 600 7.53 -10.44 29.28
CA ILE A 600 6.65 -10.48 30.44
C ILE A 600 5.26 -11.00 30.06
N ILE A 601 4.72 -11.94 30.81
CA ILE A 601 3.30 -12.30 30.75
C ILE A 601 2.64 -11.89 32.05
N ASN A 602 1.57 -11.10 31.97
CA ASN A 602 0.66 -10.86 33.09
C ASN A 602 -0.72 -11.42 32.75
N SER A 603 -0.95 -12.68 33.12
CA SER A 603 -2.25 -13.32 32.97
C SER A 603 -3.14 -12.92 34.14
N SER A 604 -4.32 -12.38 33.86
CA SER A 604 -5.36 -12.17 34.88
C SER A 604 -6.34 -13.34 34.99
N ARG A 605 -6.55 -14.06 33.88
CA ARG A 605 -7.37 -15.26 33.74
C ARG A 605 -6.86 -16.07 32.55
N GLY A 606 -6.81 -17.40 32.66
CA GLY A 606 -6.58 -18.26 31.49
C GLY A 606 -5.66 -19.46 31.74
N VAL A 607 -5.86 -20.51 30.96
CA VAL A 607 -5.31 -21.85 31.20
C VAL A 607 -3.77 -21.95 31.19
N TYR A 608 -3.04 -21.14 30.43
CA TYR A 608 -1.57 -21.29 30.32
C TYR A 608 -0.88 -19.92 30.29
N ALA A 609 0.29 -19.78 30.92
CA ALA A 609 1.13 -18.57 30.88
C ALA A 609 2.60 -18.95 30.68
N ASN A 610 3.05 -19.02 29.41
CA ASN A 610 4.38 -19.53 29.10
C ASN A 610 5.25 -18.50 28.37
N ALA A 611 6.38 -18.15 28.98
CA ALA A 611 7.32 -17.15 28.46
C ALA A 611 8.68 -17.80 28.12
N GLY A 612 9.28 -17.41 27.00
CA GLY A 612 10.64 -17.84 26.68
C GLY A 612 11.45 -16.88 25.82
N GLY A 613 12.77 -16.93 25.91
CA GLY A 613 13.66 -16.08 25.10
C GLY A 613 13.48 -16.28 23.59
N PHE A 614 13.18 -17.51 23.17
CA PHE A 614 12.80 -17.87 21.81
C PHE A 614 11.28 -18.02 21.66
N ALA A 615 10.67 -18.92 22.43
CA ALA A 615 9.25 -19.22 22.30
C ALA A 615 8.52 -19.41 23.61
N GLY A 616 7.24 -19.06 23.68
CA GLY A 616 6.40 -19.42 24.83
C GLY A 616 6.14 -20.93 24.90
N LYS A 617 5.72 -21.54 23.78
CA LYS A 617 5.45 -22.98 23.67
C LYS A 617 5.95 -23.57 22.35
N ILE A 618 6.54 -24.75 22.41
CA ILE A 618 6.98 -25.53 21.23
C ILE A 618 6.29 -26.89 21.26
N ASN A 619 5.56 -27.23 20.19
CA ASN A 619 4.84 -28.49 19.97
C ASN A 619 5.55 -29.37 18.92
N GLY A 620 6.87 -29.55 19.05
CA GLY A 620 7.72 -30.25 18.07
C GLY A 620 8.42 -29.33 17.06
N GLY A 621 9.29 -29.91 16.23
CA GLY A 621 10.07 -29.22 15.20
C GLY A 621 11.59 -29.40 15.33
N THR A 622 12.34 -28.82 14.40
CA THR A 622 13.81 -28.82 14.39
C THR A 622 14.34 -27.40 14.50
N PHE A 623 15.19 -27.15 15.48
CA PHE A 623 15.76 -25.86 15.85
C PHE A 623 17.27 -25.96 15.77
N LYS A 624 17.87 -25.31 14.77
CA LYS A 624 19.30 -25.44 14.47
C LYS A 624 19.96 -24.08 14.30
N ASN A 625 21.14 -23.91 14.86
CA ASN A 625 21.93 -22.69 14.69
C ASN A 625 21.12 -21.44 15.11
N ILE A 626 20.72 -21.41 16.39
CA ILE A 626 19.92 -20.31 16.95
C ILE A 626 20.76 -19.58 17.98
N SER A 627 20.78 -18.26 17.87
CA SER A 627 21.49 -17.39 18.81
C SER A 627 20.56 -16.34 19.40
N ILE A 628 20.63 -16.16 20.71
CA ILE A 628 19.80 -15.23 21.47
C ILE A 628 20.75 -14.42 22.35
N ASN A 629 20.83 -13.11 22.14
CA ASN A 629 21.80 -12.24 22.79
C ASN A 629 21.08 -11.12 23.56
N ASN A 630 21.52 -10.83 24.79
CA ASN A 630 21.10 -9.66 25.57
C ASN A 630 19.57 -9.53 25.70
N ILE A 631 18.94 -10.52 26.32
CA ILE A 631 17.51 -10.47 26.65
C ILE A 631 17.35 -9.92 28.06
N GLY A 632 16.33 -9.10 28.29
CA GLY A 632 15.91 -8.69 29.63
C GLY A 632 15.47 -9.86 30.51
N ASP A 633 14.71 -9.55 31.55
CA ASP A 633 14.12 -10.60 32.37
C ASP A 633 13.01 -11.33 31.59
N ILE A 634 12.86 -12.63 31.85
CA ILE A 634 11.79 -13.47 31.28
C ILE A 634 10.87 -13.86 32.43
N LYS A 635 9.65 -13.33 32.43
CA LYS A 635 8.71 -13.44 33.55
C LYS A 635 7.36 -13.93 33.09
N ALA A 636 6.83 -14.93 33.77
CA ALA A 636 5.47 -15.43 33.58
C ALA A 636 4.69 -15.30 34.89
N PHE A 637 3.66 -14.46 34.90
CA PHE A 637 2.75 -14.29 36.02
C PHE A 637 1.38 -14.85 35.65
N GLY A 638 0.95 -15.87 36.40
CA GLY A 638 -0.35 -16.48 36.30
C GLY A 638 -1.36 -15.91 37.31
N GLY A 639 -2.59 -15.61 36.87
CA GLY A 639 -3.73 -15.21 37.71
C GLY A 639 -4.62 -16.38 38.14
N THR A 640 -5.94 -16.18 38.26
CA THR A 640 -6.89 -17.23 38.66
C THR A 640 -7.21 -18.20 37.50
N ASP A 641 -7.41 -19.49 37.79
CA ASP A 641 -7.82 -20.56 36.83
C ASP A 641 -6.79 -20.89 35.72
N ILE A 642 -5.52 -21.09 36.11
CA ILE A 642 -4.41 -21.43 35.20
C ILE A 642 -3.94 -22.85 35.49
N ASP A 643 -3.70 -23.63 34.44
CA ASP A 643 -3.22 -25.02 34.51
C ASP A 643 -1.68 -25.11 34.50
N GLU A 644 -0.98 -24.12 33.90
CA GLU A 644 0.49 -24.10 33.80
C GLU A 644 1.05 -22.67 33.70
N VAL A 645 2.01 -22.34 34.57
CA VAL A 645 2.85 -21.13 34.45
C VAL A 645 4.31 -21.55 34.26
N SER A 646 4.90 -21.23 33.10
CA SER A 646 6.24 -21.71 32.74
C SER A 646 7.13 -20.62 32.16
N ALA A 647 8.37 -20.51 32.64
CA ALA A 647 9.36 -19.56 32.11
C ALA A 647 10.68 -20.28 31.78
N GLY A 648 11.27 -19.99 30.61
CA GLY A 648 12.57 -20.56 30.25
C GLY A 648 13.46 -19.63 29.44
N GLY A 649 14.77 -19.78 29.60
CA GLY A 649 15.74 -18.92 28.90
C GLY A 649 15.64 -19.03 27.37
N PHE A 650 15.26 -20.21 26.87
CA PHE A 650 14.92 -20.44 25.46
C PHE A 650 13.43 -20.60 25.27
N VAL A 651 12.76 -21.47 26.02
CA VAL A 651 11.35 -21.79 25.80
C VAL A 651 10.59 -21.94 27.11
N GLY A 652 9.35 -21.46 27.19
CA GLY A 652 8.51 -21.71 28.36
C GLY A 652 8.21 -23.20 28.50
N THR A 653 7.54 -23.77 27.50
CA THR A 653 7.11 -25.18 27.51
C THR A 653 7.47 -25.91 26.21
N ILE A 654 8.02 -27.10 26.33
CA ILE A 654 8.19 -28.06 25.23
C ILE A 654 7.18 -29.18 25.39
N TYR A 655 6.42 -29.41 24.34
CA TYR A 655 5.41 -30.45 24.24
C TYR A 655 5.50 -31.13 22.87
N GLY A 656 4.97 -32.34 22.74
CA GLY A 656 4.87 -33.03 21.45
C GLY A 656 6.07 -33.94 21.12
N LYS A 657 6.13 -34.36 19.85
CA LYS A 657 6.90 -35.54 19.43
C LYS A 657 8.22 -35.15 18.77
N ASN A 658 9.34 -35.67 19.28
CA ASN A 658 10.68 -35.56 18.69
C ASN A 658 11.17 -34.12 18.40
N PRO A 659 11.04 -33.14 19.30
CA PRO A 659 11.67 -31.85 19.08
C PRO A 659 13.21 -31.99 19.12
N VAL A 660 13.90 -31.33 18.20
CA VAL A 660 15.37 -31.36 18.07
C VAL A 660 15.94 -29.96 18.22
N PHE A 661 16.89 -29.80 19.13
CA PHE A 661 17.59 -28.54 19.43
C PHE A 661 19.09 -28.75 19.25
N GLU A 662 19.69 -28.09 18.26
CA GLU A 662 21.10 -28.27 17.89
C GLU A 662 21.78 -26.91 17.71
N ASN A 663 22.96 -26.71 18.33
CA ASN A 663 23.77 -25.50 18.19
C ASN A 663 22.98 -24.24 18.60
N ILE A 664 22.60 -24.18 19.88
CA ILE A 664 21.84 -23.06 20.45
C ILE A 664 22.72 -22.27 21.42
N VAL A 665 22.75 -20.95 21.26
CA VAL A 665 23.54 -20.04 22.08
C VAL A 665 22.64 -19.00 22.71
N LEU A 666 22.56 -18.98 24.05
CA LEU A 666 21.91 -17.94 24.84
C LEU A 666 23.01 -17.12 25.52
N ASN A 667 23.15 -15.85 25.19
CA ASN A 667 24.25 -15.01 25.64
C ASN A 667 23.73 -13.75 26.32
N GLY A 668 23.86 -13.66 27.65
CA GLY A 668 23.38 -12.53 28.42
C GLY A 668 21.86 -12.56 28.62
N ILE A 669 21.35 -13.65 29.17
CA ILE A 669 19.94 -13.77 29.58
C ILE A 669 19.73 -13.18 30.98
N GLY A 670 18.67 -12.39 31.16
CA GLY A 670 18.27 -11.85 32.47
C GLY A 670 17.74 -12.91 33.42
N SER A 671 17.05 -12.45 34.47
CA SER A 671 16.42 -13.37 35.42
C SER A 671 15.22 -14.08 34.79
N ILE A 672 14.96 -15.30 35.23
CA ILE A 672 13.84 -16.12 34.78
C ILE A 672 12.93 -16.36 35.98
N GLU A 673 11.65 -16.02 35.85
CA GLU A 673 10.69 -16.08 36.94
C GLU A 673 9.33 -16.60 36.46
N ALA A 674 8.78 -17.60 37.16
CA ALA A 674 7.40 -18.03 36.97
C ALA A 674 6.63 -17.95 38.30
N VAL A 675 5.49 -17.29 38.29
CA VAL A 675 4.70 -17.02 39.50
C VAL A 675 3.26 -17.40 39.26
N ASP A 676 2.72 -18.24 40.13
CA ASP A 676 1.30 -18.56 40.19
C ASP A 676 0.63 -17.75 41.32
N MET A 677 -0.31 -16.85 40.96
CA MET A 677 -0.99 -15.93 41.89
C MET A 677 -2.34 -16.51 42.38
N GLU A 678 -2.75 -16.15 43.61
CA GLU A 678 -3.85 -16.76 44.38
C GLU A 678 -5.14 -17.16 43.62
N LYS A 679 -5.66 -18.36 43.92
CA LYS A 679 -7.08 -18.71 43.73
C LYS A 679 -7.93 -17.98 44.76
N GLU A 680 -8.87 -17.12 44.35
CA GLU A 680 -9.96 -16.72 45.24
C GLU A 680 -10.80 -17.96 45.57
N THR A 681 -10.94 -18.24 46.87
CA THR A 681 -11.47 -19.48 47.44
C THR A 681 -12.98 -19.66 47.33
N ASP A 682 -13.66 -19.08 46.35
CA ASP A 682 -15.12 -19.21 46.26
C ASP A 682 -15.64 -19.60 44.87
N SER A 683 -16.26 -20.78 44.85
CA SER A 683 -17.22 -21.33 43.89
C SER A 683 -16.71 -21.87 42.54
N GLU A 684 -16.78 -23.20 42.45
CA GLU A 684 -17.01 -24.01 41.24
C GLU A 684 -16.33 -23.52 39.94
N CYS A 685 -15.03 -23.83 39.78
CA CYS A 685 -14.42 -23.92 38.47
C CYS A 685 -15.13 -25.01 37.64
N SER A 686 -16.13 -24.61 36.87
CA SER A 686 -16.98 -25.47 36.04
C SER A 686 -16.29 -25.99 34.76
N ILE A 687 -15.04 -25.59 34.51
CA ILE A 687 -14.23 -26.00 33.36
C ILE A 687 -12.98 -26.80 33.78
N CYS A 688 -12.74 -26.97 35.09
CA CYS A 688 -11.67 -27.80 35.63
C CYS A 688 -12.01 -29.29 35.53
N THR A 689 -12.23 -29.79 34.31
CA THR A 689 -12.47 -31.21 34.05
C THR A 689 -11.16 -31.89 33.71
N GLY A 690 -10.39 -32.24 34.74
CA GLY A 690 -9.48 -33.39 34.76
C GLY A 690 -8.13 -33.26 34.06
N SER A 691 -7.09 -32.84 34.80
CA SER A 691 -5.77 -33.48 34.95
C SER A 691 -4.90 -32.58 35.84
N GLY A 692 -3.92 -33.14 36.55
CA GLY A 692 -3.16 -32.46 37.61
C GLY A 692 -2.54 -31.10 37.24
N ILE A 693 -2.53 -30.21 38.23
CA ILE A 693 -2.28 -28.76 38.14
C ILE A 693 -0.79 -28.49 38.36
N ILE A 694 -0.05 -27.96 37.40
CA ILE A 694 1.36 -27.52 37.62
C ILE A 694 1.34 -26.08 38.12
N ASP A 695 1.88 -25.82 39.31
CA ASP A 695 1.88 -24.48 39.93
C ASP A 695 2.71 -23.47 39.11
N ALA A 696 4.05 -23.50 39.22
CA ALA A 696 4.94 -22.62 38.46
C ALA A 696 6.31 -23.28 38.20
N THR A 697 6.80 -23.21 36.96
CA THR A 697 8.07 -23.85 36.58
C THR A 697 9.03 -22.89 35.89
N ALA A 698 10.30 -22.95 36.26
CA ALA A 698 11.33 -22.12 35.65
C ALA A 698 12.62 -22.91 35.39
N GLY A 699 13.21 -22.72 34.22
CA GLY A 699 14.49 -23.37 33.89
C GLY A 699 15.39 -22.53 32.99
N GLY A 700 16.70 -22.74 33.10
CA GLY A 700 17.68 -21.94 32.37
C GLY A 700 17.57 -22.07 30.85
N PHE A 701 17.07 -23.21 30.35
CA PHE A 701 16.69 -23.41 28.96
C PHE A 701 15.18 -23.52 28.79
N ALA A 702 14.54 -24.44 29.52
CA ALA A 702 13.10 -24.68 29.43
C ALA A 702 12.43 -24.69 30.81
N GLY A 703 11.26 -24.06 30.94
CA GLY A 703 10.43 -24.17 32.16
C GLY A 703 9.91 -25.59 32.33
N PHE A 704 9.22 -26.08 31.31
CA PHE A 704 8.57 -27.40 31.33
C PHE A 704 8.89 -28.22 30.07
N VAL A 705 9.20 -29.51 30.22
CA VAL A 705 9.45 -30.43 29.09
C VAL A 705 8.63 -31.71 29.23
N PHE A 706 7.71 -31.93 28.28
CA PHE A 706 6.83 -33.09 28.24
C PHE A 706 6.96 -33.84 26.91
N THR A 707 7.65 -34.98 26.95
CA THR A 707 7.91 -35.84 25.78
C THR A 707 7.87 -37.31 26.18
N SER A 708 7.56 -38.20 25.23
CA SER A 708 7.55 -39.65 25.49
C SER A 708 8.85 -40.32 25.05
N LYS A 709 9.13 -41.53 25.57
CA LYS A 709 10.27 -42.35 25.14
C LYS A 709 10.32 -42.63 23.64
N ASP A 710 9.16 -42.83 23.02
CA ASP A 710 9.09 -43.10 21.57
C ASP A 710 9.44 -41.85 20.76
N THR A 711 9.32 -40.68 21.37
CA THR A 711 9.46 -39.40 20.69
C THR A 711 10.19 -38.34 21.53
N PRO A 712 11.42 -38.62 22.01
CA PRO A 712 12.08 -37.82 23.03
C PRO A 712 12.55 -36.47 22.50
N ALA A 713 12.60 -35.46 23.37
CA ALA A 713 13.33 -34.23 23.07
C ALA A 713 14.84 -34.49 23.00
N LYS A 714 15.49 -33.88 22.00
CA LYS A 714 16.94 -34.01 21.76
C LYS A 714 17.61 -32.66 21.85
N PHE A 715 18.61 -32.55 22.70
CA PHE A 715 19.40 -31.34 22.91
C PHE A 715 20.87 -31.63 22.60
N SER A 716 21.49 -30.82 21.75
CA SER A 716 22.92 -30.95 21.47
C SER A 716 23.58 -29.59 21.24
N ASN A 717 24.79 -29.42 21.78
CA ASN A 717 25.61 -28.22 21.63
C ASN A 717 24.86 -26.95 22.06
N ILE A 718 24.49 -26.89 23.34
CA ILE A 718 23.77 -25.74 23.91
C ILE A 718 24.68 -24.99 24.86
N TYR A 719 24.76 -23.67 24.68
CA TYR A 719 25.59 -22.78 25.50
C TYR A 719 24.72 -21.68 26.07
N ILE A 720 24.70 -21.53 27.39
CA ILE A 720 23.85 -20.55 28.07
C ILE A 720 24.71 -19.71 29.00
N LYS A 721 24.71 -18.40 28.81
CA LYS A 721 25.34 -17.41 29.68
C LYS A 721 24.30 -16.46 30.24
N PHE A 722 24.20 -16.42 31.56
CA PHE A 722 23.36 -15.46 32.26
C PHE A 722 24.06 -14.13 32.48
N LYS A 723 23.26 -13.05 32.60
CA LYS A 723 23.74 -11.76 33.09
C LYS A 723 24.22 -11.89 34.54
N GLU A 724 25.15 -11.03 34.93
CA GLU A 724 25.64 -10.99 36.30
C GLU A 724 24.47 -10.75 37.27
N GLY A 725 24.35 -11.59 38.30
CA GLY A 725 23.29 -11.49 39.31
C GLY A 725 21.92 -12.00 38.88
N ALA A 726 21.77 -12.56 37.67
CA ALA A 726 20.51 -13.19 37.25
C ALA A 726 20.15 -14.40 38.13
N THR A 727 18.85 -14.61 38.32
CA THR A 727 18.28 -15.71 39.12
C THR A 727 17.26 -16.52 38.32
N ILE A 728 17.00 -17.76 38.74
CA ILE A 728 15.90 -18.59 38.24
C ILE A 728 15.00 -18.90 39.44
N LYS A 729 13.74 -18.45 39.41
CA LYS A 729 12.84 -18.50 40.56
C LYS A 729 11.44 -18.93 40.18
N THR A 730 10.77 -19.55 41.14
CA THR A 730 9.33 -19.79 41.10
C THR A 730 8.67 -19.37 42.41
N SER A 731 7.38 -19.05 42.35
CA SER A 731 6.54 -18.95 43.54
C SER A 731 5.11 -19.41 43.25
N GLY A 732 4.60 -20.30 44.08
CA GLY A 732 3.22 -20.81 44.10
C GLY A 732 2.86 -21.24 45.53
N LYS A 733 1.57 -21.46 45.83
CA LYS A 733 1.11 -21.81 47.19
C LYS A 733 0.71 -23.28 47.28
N ASP A 734 1.54 -24.09 47.94
CA ASP A 734 1.23 -25.46 48.36
C ASP A 734 -0.04 -25.47 49.23
N ASN A 735 -1.18 -25.82 48.65
CA ASN A 735 -2.46 -25.85 49.37
C ASN A 735 -2.95 -27.26 49.71
N SER A 736 -2.09 -28.29 49.71
CA SER A 736 -2.48 -29.60 50.22
C SER A 736 -1.34 -30.26 51.01
N ASN A 737 -1.69 -30.80 52.18
CA ASN A 737 -0.84 -31.72 52.93
C ASN A 737 -0.80 -33.13 52.26
N ASP A 738 -1.04 -33.20 50.95
CA ASP A 738 -1.02 -34.41 50.14
C ASP A 738 0.09 -34.26 49.10
N ILE A 739 0.84 -35.34 48.90
CA ILE A 739 1.95 -35.44 47.96
C ILE A 739 1.40 -35.31 46.54
N ASP A 740 1.24 -34.07 46.05
CA ASP A 740 0.74 -33.80 44.71
C ASP A 740 1.91 -33.80 43.70
N PRO A 741 1.87 -34.60 42.62
CA PRO A 741 2.97 -34.71 41.65
C PRO A 741 3.43 -33.40 40.97
N TRP A 742 2.79 -32.26 41.20
CA TRP A 742 2.83 -31.09 40.31
C TRP A 742 3.31 -29.77 40.96
N GLU A 743 4.04 -29.85 42.08
CA GLU A 743 4.64 -28.68 42.77
C GLU A 743 5.53 -27.80 41.88
N SER A 744 5.63 -26.52 42.24
CA SER A 744 6.55 -25.55 41.66
C SER A 744 8.00 -26.03 41.65
N ALA A 745 8.73 -25.84 40.54
CA ALA A 745 10.12 -26.31 40.44
C ALA A 745 11.03 -25.40 39.62
N VAL A 746 12.30 -25.35 40.05
CA VAL A 746 13.38 -24.58 39.44
C VAL A 746 14.55 -25.48 39.06
N GLY A 747 15.09 -25.33 37.87
CA GLY A 747 16.29 -26.05 37.46
C GLY A 747 17.29 -25.20 36.67
N GLN A 748 18.57 -25.58 36.76
CA GLN A 748 19.66 -24.92 36.03
C GLN A 748 19.45 -24.98 34.52
N PHE A 749 18.90 -26.08 34.02
CA PHE A 749 18.62 -26.30 32.60
C PHE A 749 17.11 -26.45 32.35
N ILE A 750 16.45 -27.35 33.07
CA ILE A 750 15.01 -27.62 32.92
C ILE A 750 14.30 -27.48 34.26
N GLY A 751 13.17 -26.77 34.33
CA GLY A 751 12.37 -26.70 35.56
C GLY A 751 11.79 -28.07 35.93
N VAL A 752 10.97 -28.64 35.04
CA VAL A 752 10.40 -29.99 35.21
C VAL A 752 10.46 -30.80 33.92
N ALA A 753 10.67 -32.12 34.06
CA ALA A 753 10.68 -33.06 32.94
C ALA A 753 9.82 -34.31 33.20
N GLY A 754 8.95 -34.68 32.24
CA GLY A 754 8.00 -35.80 32.34
C GLY A 754 7.48 -36.38 31.02
N ASP A 755 6.55 -37.35 31.12
CA ASP A 755 5.92 -38.09 29.99
C ASP A 755 4.38 -37.91 29.99
N TYR A 756 3.78 -37.79 28.80
CA TYR A 756 2.35 -37.54 28.57
C TYR A 756 1.43 -38.76 28.69
N THR A 757 1.97 -39.98 28.68
CA THR A 757 1.15 -41.20 28.71
C THR A 757 1.02 -41.81 30.10
N GLU A 758 0.24 -41.20 30.99
CA GLU A 758 -0.21 -41.90 32.21
C GLU A 758 -1.40 -42.81 31.91
N GLU A 759 -1.11 -44.06 31.48
CA GLU A 759 -2.03 -45.19 31.69
C GLU A 759 -1.39 -46.60 31.56
N SER A 760 -0.05 -46.75 31.52
CA SER A 760 0.58 -48.08 31.40
C SER A 760 1.52 -48.40 32.56
N THR A 761 1.15 -49.40 33.35
CA THR A 761 1.88 -49.93 34.51
C THR A 761 3.10 -50.80 34.15
N THR A 762 3.53 -50.82 32.88
CA THR A 762 4.68 -51.63 32.44
C THR A 762 5.59 -50.81 31.52
N HIS A 763 6.92 -50.92 31.74
CA HIS A 763 8.08 -50.32 31.06
C HIS A 763 8.85 -49.24 31.86
N SER A 764 10.18 -49.25 31.64
CA SER A 764 11.27 -48.51 32.27
C SER A 764 11.86 -47.55 31.24
N ASP A 765 11.38 -46.31 31.19
CA ASP A 765 11.44 -45.56 29.93
C ASP A 765 12.09 -44.17 30.07
N THR A 766 13.36 -44.10 29.62
CA THR A 766 14.20 -42.90 29.43
C THR A 766 13.54 -41.87 28.52
N GLY A 767 13.61 -40.59 28.88
CA GLY A 767 12.98 -39.47 28.16
C GLY A 767 13.97 -38.66 27.35
N ILE A 768 14.49 -37.56 27.90
CA ILE A 768 15.33 -36.58 27.21
C ILE A 768 16.70 -37.16 26.78
N GLN A 769 17.13 -36.79 25.58
CA GLN A 769 18.50 -37.01 25.09
C GLN A 769 19.27 -35.70 25.09
N GLN A 770 20.43 -35.65 25.73
CA GLN A 770 21.25 -34.44 25.78
C GLN A 770 22.73 -34.72 25.51
N ASP A 771 23.41 -33.80 24.83
CA ASP A 771 24.85 -33.87 24.65
C ASP A 771 25.46 -32.46 24.58
N ASN A 772 26.64 -32.28 25.16
CA ASN A 772 27.39 -31.02 25.15
C ASN A 772 26.55 -29.78 25.53
N ILE A 773 26.05 -29.77 26.77
CA ILE A 773 25.29 -28.66 27.35
C ILE A 773 26.20 -27.90 28.31
N ASN A 774 26.36 -26.59 28.12
CA ASN A 774 27.30 -25.75 28.85
C ASN A 774 26.58 -24.53 29.43
N LEU A 775 26.69 -24.32 30.74
CA LEU A 775 26.02 -23.26 31.49
C LEU A 775 27.04 -22.35 32.18
N TYR A 776 26.87 -21.03 32.02
CA TYR A 776 27.78 -20.01 32.53
C TYR A 776 27.01 -19.00 33.38
N TYR A 777 27.40 -18.85 34.64
CA TYR A 777 26.77 -17.94 35.61
C TYR A 777 27.82 -17.31 36.52
N SER A 778 27.53 -16.17 37.12
CA SER A 778 28.47 -15.53 38.06
C SER A 778 28.62 -16.37 39.34
N SER A 779 29.79 -16.33 39.98
CA SER A 779 30.11 -17.15 41.17
C SER A 779 29.22 -16.88 42.39
N ASN A 780 28.58 -15.71 42.44
CA ASN A 780 27.61 -15.28 43.44
C ASN A 780 26.15 -15.57 43.04
N SER A 781 25.90 -16.18 41.89
CA SER A 781 24.54 -16.50 41.43
C SER A 781 23.90 -17.61 42.26
N GLU A 782 22.61 -17.47 42.55
CA GLU A 782 21.77 -18.51 43.19
C GLU A 782 21.58 -19.73 42.27
N ILE A 783 21.89 -19.61 40.98
CA ILE A 783 21.75 -20.70 39.98
C ILE A 783 22.67 -21.88 40.33
N LYS A 784 23.84 -21.63 40.94
CA LYS A 784 24.84 -22.67 41.25
C LYS A 784 24.31 -23.79 42.15
N ASP A 785 23.31 -23.49 42.98
CA ASP A 785 22.77 -24.39 44.00
C ASP A 785 21.53 -25.16 43.50
N LEU A 786 21.06 -24.87 42.28
CA LEU A 786 19.94 -25.56 41.65
C LEU A 786 20.37 -26.91 41.06
N GLU A 787 19.44 -27.87 41.00
CA GLU A 787 19.64 -29.11 40.24
C GLU A 787 19.59 -28.84 38.74
N GLU A 788 20.21 -29.72 37.94
CA GLU A 788 20.12 -29.66 36.46
C GLU A 788 18.67 -29.64 35.99
N ILE A 789 17.86 -30.54 36.54
CA ILE A 789 16.41 -30.59 36.39
C ILE A 789 15.78 -30.45 37.77
N GLY A 790 14.92 -29.46 37.97
CA GLY A 790 14.30 -29.19 39.27
C GLY A 790 13.42 -30.33 39.78
N LYS A 791 12.58 -30.90 38.92
CA LYS A 791 11.73 -32.07 39.25
C LYS A 791 11.63 -33.05 38.09
N LYS A 792 11.68 -34.35 38.41
CA LYS A 792 11.57 -35.47 37.47
C LYS A 792 10.41 -36.36 37.89
N TYR A 793 9.56 -36.78 36.95
CA TYR A 793 8.53 -37.77 37.25
C TYR A 793 9.14 -39.18 37.43
N THR A 794 8.50 -40.03 38.24
CA THR A 794 9.06 -41.23 38.91
C THR A 794 9.71 -42.30 38.01
N LYS A 795 9.59 -42.21 36.67
CA LYS A 795 10.21 -43.13 35.71
C LYS A 795 11.07 -42.43 34.64
N PHE A 796 11.43 -41.17 34.86
CA PHE A 796 12.12 -40.33 33.89
C PHE A 796 13.65 -40.36 34.06
N GLU A 797 14.38 -40.70 33.00
CA GLU A 797 15.85 -40.68 32.94
C GLU A 797 16.37 -39.83 31.77
N ILE A 798 17.56 -39.25 31.95
CA ILE A 798 18.29 -38.46 30.95
C ILE A 798 19.32 -39.37 30.29
N ILE A 799 19.35 -39.42 28.96
CA ILE A 799 20.38 -40.12 28.18
C ILE A 799 21.41 -39.11 27.69
N GLY A 800 22.65 -39.26 28.15
CA GLY A 800 23.80 -38.51 27.67
C GLY A 800 24.69 -37.97 28.78
N ASN A 801 25.48 -36.95 28.46
CA ASN A 801 26.42 -36.34 29.42
C ASN A 801 25.70 -35.32 30.31
N PRO A 802 26.08 -35.20 31.60
CA PRO A 802 25.55 -34.15 32.48
C PRO A 802 25.92 -32.75 31.97
N ILE A 803 25.19 -31.72 32.39
CA ILE A 803 25.53 -30.35 32.02
C ILE A 803 26.90 -29.95 32.59
N THR A 804 27.70 -29.25 31.78
CA THR A 804 28.95 -28.63 32.23
C THR A 804 28.64 -27.22 32.72
N THR A 805 29.09 -26.87 33.93
CA THR A 805 28.90 -25.52 34.49
C THR A 805 30.23 -24.80 34.63
N SER A 806 30.24 -23.49 34.40
CA SER A 806 31.42 -22.63 34.55
C SER A 806 31.02 -21.31 35.20
N ASN A 807 31.82 -20.85 36.15
CA ASN A 807 31.68 -19.52 36.75
C ASN A 807 32.58 -18.46 36.11
N ASN A 808 33.36 -18.85 35.09
CA ASN A 808 34.22 -17.95 34.34
C ASN A 808 33.52 -17.53 33.04
N LEU A 809 32.90 -16.35 33.08
CA LEU A 809 32.10 -15.81 31.98
C LEU A 809 32.94 -15.37 30.76
N ASP A 810 34.26 -15.21 30.92
CA ASP A 810 35.18 -14.77 29.86
C ASP A 810 35.46 -15.88 28.86
N ASN A 811 35.40 -17.14 29.31
CA ASN A 811 35.63 -18.30 28.45
C ASN A 811 34.46 -18.54 27.47
N PHE A 812 33.25 -18.08 27.80
CA PHE A 812 32.02 -18.38 27.06
C PHE A 812 32.14 -18.18 25.55
N ASN A 813 32.63 -17.03 25.10
CA ASN A 813 32.73 -16.74 23.66
C ASN A 813 33.71 -17.69 22.95
N GLN A 814 34.79 -18.07 23.63
CA GLN A 814 35.80 -18.98 23.08
C GLN A 814 35.24 -20.41 23.03
N ASP A 815 34.64 -20.89 24.12
CA ASP A 815 34.04 -22.22 24.21
C ASP A 815 32.93 -22.42 23.16
N VAL A 816 32.10 -21.38 22.94
CA VAL A 816 31.09 -21.38 21.87
C VAL A 816 31.72 -21.47 20.49
N LYS A 817 32.78 -20.69 20.20
CA LYS A 817 33.46 -20.70 18.88
C LYS A 817 34.18 -22.02 18.60
N ASP A 818 34.71 -22.66 19.64
CA ASP A 818 35.36 -23.97 19.55
C ASP A 818 34.34 -25.10 19.33
N GLY A 819 33.19 -25.02 19.98
CA GLY A 819 32.11 -26.01 19.84
C GLY A 819 31.21 -25.84 18.62
N ILE A 820 31.02 -24.60 18.14
CA ILE A 820 30.13 -24.25 17.04
C ILE A 820 30.89 -23.41 16.02
N THR A 821 31.56 -24.07 15.07
CA THR A 821 32.43 -23.41 14.09
C THR A 821 31.71 -22.49 13.08
N SER A 822 30.39 -22.61 12.95
CA SER A 822 29.57 -21.78 12.07
C SER A 822 29.17 -20.42 12.66
N ILE A 823 29.40 -20.20 13.96
CA ILE A 823 29.01 -18.96 14.65
C ILE A 823 30.07 -17.88 14.46
N LYS A 824 29.63 -16.62 14.41
CA LYS A 824 30.49 -15.44 14.29
C LYS A 824 30.05 -14.36 15.27
N GLU A 825 30.90 -13.35 15.45
CA GLU A 825 30.60 -12.19 16.29
C GLU A 825 30.26 -10.99 15.41
N ASP A 826 29.17 -10.28 15.73
CA ASP A 826 28.77 -9.06 15.03
C ASP A 826 29.53 -7.82 15.55
N ALA A 827 29.28 -6.66 14.93
CA ALA A 827 29.92 -5.41 15.33
C ALA A 827 29.51 -4.91 16.73
N LYS A 828 28.44 -5.45 17.31
CA LYS A 828 27.95 -5.15 18.67
C LYS A 828 28.45 -6.18 19.70
N GLY A 829 29.25 -7.17 19.29
CA GLY A 829 29.75 -8.24 20.16
C GLY A 829 28.76 -9.40 20.38
N ASN A 830 27.66 -9.44 19.62
CA ASN A 830 26.69 -10.55 19.69
C ASN A 830 27.23 -11.75 18.92
N LEU A 831 26.98 -12.96 19.44
CA LEU A 831 27.26 -14.20 18.72
C LEU A 831 26.06 -14.52 17.83
N ILE A 832 26.27 -14.61 16.52
CA ILE A 832 25.20 -14.70 15.52
C ILE A 832 25.51 -15.73 14.42
N PHE A 833 24.45 -16.28 13.82
CA PHE A 833 24.55 -17.15 12.64
C PHE A 833 24.23 -16.41 11.33
N THR A 834 23.42 -15.36 11.40
CA THR A 834 23.03 -14.51 10.27
C THR A 834 23.17 -13.03 10.63
N ASN A 835 23.46 -12.15 9.65
CA ASN A 835 23.61 -10.72 9.89
C ASN A 835 22.34 -9.97 9.44
N ASP A 836 21.91 -8.95 10.20
CA ASP A 836 20.82 -8.04 9.84
C ASP A 836 21.01 -7.31 8.48
N SER A 837 22.26 -7.18 8.00
CA SER A 837 22.60 -6.38 6.81
C SER A 837 22.37 -7.09 5.47
N SER A 838 21.87 -8.33 5.46
CA SER A 838 21.71 -9.12 4.23
C SER A 838 20.47 -8.76 3.40
N VAL A 839 19.49 -8.06 3.98
CA VAL A 839 18.30 -7.58 3.25
C VAL A 839 18.59 -6.20 2.64
N THR A 840 18.89 -6.18 1.35
CA THR A 840 19.05 -4.93 0.59
C THR A 840 17.69 -4.28 0.34
N GLU A 841 17.60 -2.95 0.49
CA GLU A 841 16.38 -2.22 0.13
C GLU A 841 16.09 -2.40 -1.39
N PRO A 842 14.83 -2.68 -1.78
CA PRO A 842 14.45 -2.78 -3.17
C PRO A 842 14.77 -1.44 -3.84
N THR A 843 15.43 -1.49 -4.99
CA THR A 843 15.63 -0.30 -5.80
C THR A 843 14.32 0.03 -6.48
N ILE A 844 13.51 0.88 -5.86
CA ILE A 844 12.29 1.40 -6.49
C ILE A 844 12.69 2.62 -7.31
N ILE A 845 12.75 2.42 -8.63
CA ILE A 845 12.95 3.51 -9.58
C ILE A 845 11.58 4.11 -9.82
N PRO A 846 11.33 5.38 -9.46
CA PRO A 846 10.06 6.03 -9.77
C PRO A 846 9.81 5.95 -11.28
N PRO A 847 8.56 5.76 -11.71
CA PRO A 847 8.17 5.92 -13.10
C PRO A 847 8.75 7.23 -13.65
N THR A 848 9.75 7.13 -14.51
CA THR A 848 10.27 8.29 -15.23
C THR A 848 9.46 8.44 -16.50
N SER A 849 8.92 9.63 -16.75
CA SER A 849 8.36 9.91 -18.06
C SER A 849 9.47 9.75 -19.09
N ASN A 850 9.36 8.76 -19.98
CA ASN A 850 10.03 8.89 -21.26
C ASN A 850 9.40 10.14 -21.88
N GLN A 851 10.18 11.21 -21.97
CA GLN A 851 9.81 12.40 -22.75
C GLN A 851 9.85 12.02 -24.23
N ASP A 852 9.11 10.98 -24.63
CA ASP A 852 8.57 10.89 -25.96
C ASP A 852 7.61 12.07 -26.04
N THR A 853 8.07 13.12 -26.73
CA THR A 853 7.45 14.43 -26.85
C THR A 853 6.10 14.33 -27.56
N TYR A 854 5.09 13.74 -26.93
CA TYR A 854 3.74 13.67 -27.43
C TYR A 854 2.85 14.33 -26.38
N LEU A 855 2.44 15.56 -26.69
CA LEU A 855 1.66 16.49 -25.85
C LEU A 855 2.42 17.24 -24.74
N ASN A 856 3.72 17.50 -24.92
CA ASN A 856 4.39 18.51 -24.08
C ASN A 856 3.86 19.91 -24.46
N THR A 857 2.73 20.30 -23.87
CA THR A 857 2.33 21.71 -23.67
C THR A 857 3.21 22.37 -22.61
N LYS A 858 4.48 21.95 -22.45
CA LYS A 858 5.46 22.77 -21.77
C LYS A 858 5.49 24.09 -22.50
N ASP A 859 4.82 25.06 -21.91
CA ASP A 859 5.19 26.45 -21.90
C ASP A 859 6.66 26.50 -21.52
N THR A 860 7.50 26.28 -22.52
CA THR A 860 8.79 26.92 -22.57
C THR A 860 8.47 28.37 -22.88
N TYR A 861 8.01 29.10 -21.84
CA TYR A 861 8.45 30.47 -21.72
C TYR A 861 9.96 30.37 -21.77
N THR A 862 10.51 30.61 -22.96
CA THR A 862 11.89 31.00 -23.07
C THR A 862 12.00 32.15 -22.08
N LYS A 863 12.91 32.05 -21.11
CA LYS A 863 13.28 33.20 -20.32
C LYS A 863 13.74 34.25 -21.33
N ILE A 864 12.84 35.16 -21.68
CA ILE A 864 13.18 36.34 -22.46
C ILE A 864 13.80 37.25 -21.42
N ASP A 865 15.13 37.31 -21.39
CA ASP A 865 15.80 38.42 -20.72
C ASP A 865 15.37 39.68 -21.48
N LEU A 866 14.41 40.41 -20.90
CA LEU A 866 13.95 41.70 -21.40
C LEU A 866 15.01 42.72 -20.98
N GLU A 867 15.81 43.17 -21.94
CA GLU A 867 16.71 44.29 -21.75
C GLU A 867 15.92 45.60 -21.84
N GLY A 868 16.38 46.69 -21.21
CA GLY A 868 15.66 47.97 -21.17
C GLY A 868 15.33 48.58 -22.55
N ASN A 869 15.95 48.05 -23.61
CA ASN A 869 15.81 48.37 -25.02
C ASN A 869 14.65 47.61 -25.71
N ASN A 870 14.01 46.64 -25.04
CA ASN A 870 12.84 45.91 -25.56
C ASN A 870 11.52 46.67 -25.42
N PHE A 871 11.49 47.77 -24.68
CA PHE A 871 10.31 48.62 -24.51
C PHE A 871 10.52 49.96 -25.22
N SER A 872 9.54 50.40 -26.02
CA SER A 872 9.48 51.81 -26.40
C SER A 872 9.12 52.64 -25.17
N LYS A 873 9.63 53.88 -25.10
CA LYS A 873 9.32 54.81 -24.00
C LYS A 873 7.80 54.97 -23.79
N GLU A 874 7.02 54.92 -24.86
CA GLU A 874 5.55 55.00 -24.81
C GLU A 874 4.89 53.80 -24.13
N ILE A 875 5.40 52.58 -24.33
CA ILE A 875 4.89 51.37 -23.66
C ILE A 875 5.28 51.39 -22.18
N LEU A 876 6.48 51.84 -21.86
CA LEU A 876 6.93 51.95 -20.48
C LEU A 876 6.09 52.99 -19.70
N ASP A 877 5.76 54.11 -20.33
CA ASP A 877 4.91 55.15 -19.73
C ASP A 877 3.46 54.68 -19.54
N LEU A 878 2.92 53.83 -20.43
CA LEU A 878 1.59 53.20 -20.25
C LEU A 878 1.59 52.21 -19.08
N ILE A 879 2.61 51.33 -19.02
CA ILE A 879 2.77 50.36 -17.94
C ILE A 879 2.92 51.06 -16.59
N LEU A 880 3.74 52.12 -16.52
CA LEU A 880 3.90 52.93 -15.31
C LEU A 880 2.59 53.62 -14.91
N LYS A 881 1.81 54.12 -15.87
CA LYS A 881 0.53 54.77 -15.60
C LYS A 881 -0.52 53.79 -15.08
N ASP A 882 -0.49 52.55 -15.53
CA ASP A 882 -1.33 51.47 -15.00
C ASP A 882 -0.87 51.07 -13.58
N PHE A 883 0.45 51.02 -13.32
CA PHE A 883 1.00 50.79 -11.98
C PHE A 883 0.67 51.90 -10.97
N TYR A 884 0.60 53.17 -11.39
CA TYR A 884 0.26 54.29 -10.50
C TYR A 884 -1.23 54.37 -10.15
N ASN A 885 -2.11 53.73 -10.92
CA ASN A 885 -3.57 53.83 -10.74
C ASN A 885 -4.18 52.71 -9.87
N GLU A 886 -3.43 51.66 -9.53
CA GLU A 886 -3.90 50.60 -8.63
C GLU A 886 -2.99 50.45 -7.40
N LYS A 887 -3.58 50.66 -6.22
CA LYS A 887 -2.91 50.61 -4.90
C LYS A 887 -2.33 49.22 -4.61
N ILE A 888 -1.05 49.01 -4.92
CA ILE A 888 -0.24 47.94 -4.30
C ILE A 888 1.10 48.55 -3.89
N ILE A 889 1.36 48.60 -2.59
CA ILE A 889 2.69 48.92 -2.04
C ILE A 889 3.50 47.62 -2.10
N ILE A 890 4.56 47.59 -2.92
CA ILE A 890 5.63 46.60 -2.79
C ILE A 890 6.91 47.35 -2.47
N ASP A 891 7.44 47.06 -1.28
CA ASP A 891 8.73 47.53 -0.80
C ASP A 891 9.84 46.77 -1.53
N LEU A 892 10.50 47.42 -2.50
CA LEU A 892 11.68 46.90 -3.17
C LEU A 892 12.93 47.36 -2.42
N GLN A 893 13.30 46.63 -1.36
CA GLN A 893 14.67 46.69 -0.84
C GLN A 893 15.54 45.60 -1.48
N LYS A 894 16.32 46.06 -2.47
CA LYS A 894 17.65 45.62 -2.91
C LYS A 894 18.14 44.21 -2.49
N SER A 895 18.23 43.30 -3.45
CA SER A 895 19.49 42.89 -4.11
C SER A 895 19.21 42.04 -5.34
#